data_AF-A0A1B6KIS8-F1
#
_entry.id   AF-A0A1B6KIS8-F1
#
_cell.length_a   1.000
_cell.length_b   1.000
_cell.length_c   1.000
_cell.angle_alpha   90.00
_cell.angle_beta   90.00
_cell.angle_gamma   90.00
#
_symmetry.space_group_name_H-M   'P 1'
#
loop_
_entity.id
_entity.type
_entity.pdbx_description
1 polymer ?
#
loop_
_entity_poly.entity_id
_entity_poly.type
_entity_poly.pdbx_seq_one_letter_code
_entity_poly.pdbx_strand_id
1 'polypeptide(L)'
;QLCYVDAPIKKNEAFRTTYRQFNLDNLQHIKDILSLQSWDRVYQATTADEAYTNFIDTLTIALDITCPHKICKLKRNRGKIRALHNPEANSLRKEFILAHGKFQKTGSEQDKVDAFNKKKMYDLKLKTLRREENENLIAESSNKTKAIWNVINSERVSRKDSAGARWQIDVGGKVEEDPDRLCEHFNIFFSNIAEQTLLQNNQSRAVVMSDSSFLGTTLVEWRLTSSREVFNTIMSLKSTSSSGIDDVSSKLLKFCISEVFLPITDIINKSLSQGIFPSKLKTSKVYPLHKQGSKKELQNFRPISLVPTISKIIEKIILTRIHDHLKLNNLLPDRQHGFIPGRSTTSAFTDLIEHIIDNLDEGNTVTSVFLDLSKAFDCLGHSLIINKIKSLGFEGTAVKWFESYLTGREQVVVIKQNLDGIERTARSGPLAVTRGVPQGSVLGPVLFVLFTADLPKYLGNISYPVMFADDTVLVTSGNAVEDLDIRTFISVSMAQQYCSNNDLVFNAAKTKYLASGRLKEYLTEPPDLQRVDNTKHLGLTLDQGLSWSNHTDQLCSRLSSAIFAMKRIKSIGTPIALKAAYHALFESHVRYGITLWGSSSAGNLHRVLVLQKRVMRIMAGLQPQESCREAFKSFEILTVVSIYIIEVITHASRERLPRVRDVNSYTTRRANDISLPAHRTALYTKKPSYSGARLFNMLP
;
A
#
# COMPACT_ATOMS: atom_id res chain seq x y z
N GLN A 1 7.82 -15.29 68.11
CA GLN A 1 8.15 -14.50 66.90
C GLN A 1 7.63 -15.25 65.69
N LEU A 2 6.48 -14.82 65.15
CA LEU A 2 5.92 -15.34 63.90
C LEU A 2 6.21 -14.29 62.82
N CYS A 3 7.11 -14.63 61.90
CA CYS A 3 7.46 -13.79 60.77
C CYS A 3 6.31 -13.77 59.76
N TYR A 4 5.74 -12.60 59.50
CA TYR A 4 4.90 -12.37 58.34
C TYR A 4 5.80 -12.06 57.15
N VAL A 5 5.72 -12.88 56.11
CA VAL A 5 6.28 -12.58 54.79
C VAL A 5 5.17 -11.88 54.01
N ASP A 6 5.26 -10.57 53.87
CA ASP A 6 4.46 -9.80 52.90
C ASP A 6 4.95 -10.15 51.49
N ALA A 7 4.45 -11.26 50.96
CA ALA A 7 4.53 -11.51 49.53
C ALA A 7 3.48 -10.61 48.85
N PRO A 8 3.85 -9.71 47.93
CA PRO A 8 2.88 -8.97 47.16
C PRO A 8 2.08 -9.98 46.33
N ILE A 9 0.84 -10.23 46.75
CA ILE A 9 -0.15 -10.92 45.94
C ILE A 9 -0.38 -9.99 44.74
N LYS A 10 0.35 -10.23 43.64
CA LYS A 10 -0.07 -9.74 42.33
C LYS A 10 -1.46 -10.31 42.11
N LYS A 11 -2.49 -9.50 42.34
CA LYS A 11 -3.82 -9.76 41.77
C LYS A 11 -3.59 -9.88 40.27
N ASN A 12 -3.55 -11.12 39.78
CA ASN A 12 -3.80 -11.40 38.38
C ASN A 12 -5.26 -11.04 38.13
N GLU A 13 -5.55 -9.74 38.00
CA GLU A 13 -6.73 -9.31 37.29
C GLU A 13 -6.54 -9.83 35.87
N ALA A 14 -7.20 -10.96 35.58
CA ALA A 14 -7.24 -11.49 34.24
C ALA A 14 -7.96 -10.43 33.39
N PHE A 15 -7.20 -9.56 32.73
CA PHE A 15 -7.69 -8.52 31.84
C PHE A 15 -8.52 -9.19 30.73
N ARG A 16 -9.81 -8.85 30.67
CA ARG A 16 -10.80 -9.49 29.81
C ARG A 16 -11.09 -8.58 28.61
N THR A 17 -10.67 -8.98 27.42
CA THR A 17 -11.09 -8.31 26.18
C THR A 17 -12.58 -8.59 25.93
N THR A 18 -13.38 -7.54 25.78
CA THR A 18 -14.78 -7.61 25.36
C THR A 18 -14.88 -7.42 23.84
N TYR A 19 -15.81 -8.12 23.20
CA TYR A 19 -16.09 -7.95 21.77
C TYR A 19 -17.57 -8.20 21.47
N ARG A 20 -18.07 -7.57 20.40
CA ARG A 20 -19.40 -7.86 19.83
C ARG A 20 -19.33 -9.08 18.93
N GLN A 21 -20.30 -9.98 19.05
CA GLN A 21 -20.38 -11.17 18.21
C GLN A 21 -21.34 -10.93 17.02
N PHE A 22 -20.78 -10.76 15.82
CA PHE A 22 -21.54 -10.57 14.57
C PHE A 22 -21.76 -11.90 13.83
N ASN A 23 -22.57 -12.80 14.40
CA ASN A 23 -23.03 -14.00 13.70
C ASN A 23 -24.25 -13.66 12.80
N LEU A 24 -24.69 -14.60 11.96
CA LEU A 24 -25.78 -14.33 11.00
C LEU A 24 -27.10 -14.01 11.73
N ASP A 25 -27.41 -14.73 12.81
CA ASP A 25 -28.66 -14.54 13.56
C ASP A 25 -28.73 -13.15 14.20
N ASN A 26 -27.65 -12.70 14.85
CA ASN A 26 -27.60 -11.36 15.43
C ASN A 26 -27.65 -10.27 14.35
N LEU A 27 -27.05 -10.52 13.18
CA LEU A 27 -27.12 -9.61 12.04
C LEU A 27 -28.54 -9.53 11.46
N GLN A 28 -29.29 -10.62 11.43
CA GLN A 28 -30.69 -10.59 11.03
C GLN A 28 -31.53 -9.83 12.05
N HIS A 29 -31.33 -10.09 13.34
CA HIS A 29 -32.07 -9.40 14.39
C HIS A 29 -31.82 -7.88 14.39
N ILE A 30 -30.58 -7.41 14.16
CA ILE A 30 -30.34 -5.96 14.05
C ILE A 30 -31.06 -5.38 12.83
N LYS A 31 -31.12 -6.12 11.72
CA LYS A 31 -31.85 -5.70 10.52
C LYS A 31 -33.34 -5.55 10.82
N ASP A 32 -33.91 -6.50 11.56
CA ASP A 32 -35.32 -6.48 11.95
C ASP A 32 -35.63 -5.30 12.91
N ILE A 33 -34.74 -5.02 13.87
CA ILE A 33 -34.89 -3.84 14.74
C ILE A 33 -34.84 -2.54 13.93
N LEU A 34 -33.87 -2.42 13.01
CA LEU A 34 -33.67 -1.21 12.20
C LEU A 34 -34.80 -1.00 11.18
N SER A 35 -35.46 -2.06 10.70
CA SER A 35 -36.60 -1.93 9.78
C SER A 35 -37.85 -1.35 10.47
N LEU A 36 -37.94 -1.49 11.80
CA LEU A 36 -39.00 -0.93 12.63
C LEU A 36 -38.70 0.49 13.15
N GLN A 37 -37.49 1.01 12.95
CA GLN A 37 -37.11 2.34 13.44
C GLN A 37 -37.65 3.46 12.54
N SER A 38 -38.37 4.41 13.15
CA SER A 38 -38.66 5.71 12.53
C SER A 38 -37.41 6.59 12.59
N TRP A 39 -36.80 6.89 11.45
CA TRP A 39 -35.63 7.77 11.36
C TRP A 39 -35.98 9.27 11.47
N ASP A 40 -37.17 9.62 11.97
CA ASP A 40 -37.68 11.00 12.04
C ASP A 40 -36.76 11.93 12.82
N ARG A 41 -36.15 11.46 13.91
CA ARG A 41 -35.16 12.24 14.68
C ARG A 41 -33.92 12.60 13.86
N VAL A 42 -33.58 11.82 12.84
CA VAL A 42 -32.49 12.14 11.89
C VAL A 42 -32.98 13.19 10.90
N TYR A 43 -34.16 12.98 10.31
CA TYR A 43 -34.70 13.85 9.27
C TYR A 43 -35.04 15.26 9.79
N GLN A 44 -35.60 15.34 11.00
CA GLN A 44 -36.01 16.59 11.66
C GLN A 44 -34.84 17.32 12.35
N ALA A 45 -33.68 16.68 12.48
CA ALA A 45 -32.52 17.32 13.09
C ALA A 45 -32.11 18.59 12.31
N THR A 46 -31.73 19.61 13.06
CA THR A 46 -31.43 20.93 12.47
C THR A 46 -30.04 20.97 11.87
N THR A 47 -29.09 20.23 12.45
CA THR A 47 -27.68 20.22 12.04
C THR A 47 -27.23 18.82 11.61
N ALA A 48 -26.20 18.77 10.76
CA ALA A 48 -25.55 17.51 10.38
C ALA A 48 -24.98 16.74 11.59
N ASP A 49 -24.51 17.47 12.61
CA ASP A 49 -23.95 16.90 13.84
C ASP A 49 -25.02 16.22 14.69
N GLU A 50 -26.16 16.90 14.89
CA GLU A 50 -27.34 16.37 15.58
C GLU A 50 -27.93 15.17 14.81
N ALA A 51 -28.08 15.29 13.49
CA ALA A 51 -28.60 14.22 12.64
C ALA A 51 -27.74 12.96 12.73
N TYR A 52 -26.42 13.10 12.65
CA TYR A 52 -25.49 11.98 12.80
C TYR A 52 -25.49 11.41 14.22
N THR A 53 -25.58 12.27 15.25
CA THR A 53 -25.67 11.86 16.65
C THR A 53 -26.90 11.00 16.89
N ASN A 54 -28.08 11.46 16.46
CA ASN A 54 -29.32 10.68 16.54
C ASN A 54 -29.19 9.34 15.80
N PHE A 55 -28.60 9.35 14.60
CA PHE A 55 -28.39 8.13 13.82
C PHE A 55 -27.50 7.10 14.53
N ILE A 56 -26.31 7.54 15.00
CA ILE A 56 -25.36 6.62 15.59
C ILE A 56 -25.81 6.12 16.95
N ASP A 57 -26.55 6.93 17.72
CA ASP A 57 -27.09 6.52 19.02
C ASP A 57 -28.16 5.44 18.82
N THR A 58 -29.08 5.61 17.87
CA THR A 58 -30.05 4.56 17.50
C THR A 58 -29.35 3.27 17.04
N LEU A 59 -28.34 3.38 16.18
CA LEU A 59 -27.60 2.22 15.70
C LEU A 59 -26.82 1.52 16.84
N THR A 60 -26.25 2.29 17.77
CA THR A 60 -25.52 1.76 18.93
C THR A 60 -26.45 1.02 19.88
N ILE A 61 -27.64 1.57 20.14
CA ILE A 61 -28.69 0.89 20.93
C ILE A 61 -29.08 -0.44 20.27
N ALA A 62 -29.34 -0.43 18.96
CA ALA A 62 -29.67 -1.65 18.23
C ALA A 62 -28.52 -2.69 18.28
N LEU A 63 -27.27 -2.23 18.23
CA LEU A 63 -26.08 -3.07 18.41
C LEU A 63 -25.96 -3.62 19.84
N ASP A 64 -26.27 -2.84 20.87
CA ASP A 64 -26.22 -3.28 22.26
C ASP A 64 -27.27 -4.33 22.58
N ILE A 65 -28.45 -4.22 21.98
CA ILE A 65 -29.53 -5.20 22.11
C ILE A 65 -29.16 -6.52 21.42
N THR A 66 -28.70 -6.46 20.17
CA THR A 66 -28.54 -7.66 19.32
C THR A 66 -27.15 -8.27 19.36
N CYS A 67 -26.14 -7.43 19.55
CA CYS A 67 -24.72 -7.77 19.55
C CYS A 67 -24.04 -7.24 20.82
N PRO A 68 -24.49 -7.61 22.05
CA PRO A 68 -23.93 -7.09 23.28
C PRO A 68 -22.45 -7.46 23.43
N HIS A 69 -21.70 -6.60 24.12
CA HIS A 69 -20.30 -6.87 24.45
C HIS A 69 -20.19 -8.10 25.35
N LYS A 70 -19.54 -9.15 24.86
CA LYS A 70 -19.30 -10.38 25.62
C LYS A 70 -17.81 -10.53 25.96
N ILE A 71 -17.55 -10.99 27.17
CA ILE A 71 -16.21 -11.38 27.63
C ILE A 71 -15.87 -12.72 26.98
N CYS A 72 -14.78 -12.77 26.21
CA CYS A 72 -14.31 -14.03 25.65
C CYS A 72 -13.59 -14.86 26.72
N LYS A 73 -14.10 -16.06 27.04
CA LYS A 73 -13.31 -17.10 27.70
C LYS A 73 -12.66 -17.97 26.61
N LEU A 74 -11.34 -18.13 26.67
CA LEU A 74 -10.54 -18.90 25.72
C LEU A 74 -11.16 -20.27 25.39
N LYS A 75 -11.38 -20.55 24.10
CA LYS A 75 -11.18 -21.92 23.60
C LYS A 75 -9.68 -22.16 23.59
N ARG A 76 -9.18 -23.02 24.48
CA ARG A 76 -7.81 -23.57 24.37
C ARG A 76 -7.65 -24.05 22.93
N ASN A 77 -6.75 -23.42 22.20
CA ASN A 77 -6.40 -23.83 20.85
C ASN A 77 -5.71 -25.19 20.99
N ARG A 78 -6.49 -26.27 21.08
CA ARG A 78 -5.96 -27.62 20.86
C ARG A 78 -5.45 -27.55 19.43
N GLY A 79 -4.13 -27.39 19.28
CA GLY A 79 -3.49 -27.34 17.98
C GLY A 79 -4.10 -28.45 17.12
N LYS A 80 -4.50 -28.13 15.89
CA LYS A 80 -5.19 -29.07 15.00
C LYS A 80 -4.32 -30.32 14.79
N ILE A 81 -4.45 -31.30 15.68
CA ILE A 81 -3.99 -32.67 15.52
C ILE A 81 -5.17 -33.37 14.82
N ARG A 82 -5.38 -33.10 13.53
CA ARG A 82 -6.37 -33.85 12.73
C ARG A 82 -5.70 -34.71 11.65
N ALA A 83 -4.50 -34.35 11.21
CA ALA A 83 -3.80 -35.03 10.11
C ALA A 83 -3.12 -36.38 10.44
N LEU A 84 -3.26 -36.94 11.65
CA LEU A 84 -2.43 -38.09 12.10
C LEU A 84 -3.18 -39.40 12.34
N HIS A 85 -4.48 -39.47 12.04
CA HIS A 85 -5.26 -40.71 12.17
C HIS A 85 -5.64 -41.30 10.81
N ASN A 86 -4.64 -41.56 9.97
CA ASN A 86 -4.80 -42.39 8.77
C ASN A 86 -4.16 -43.77 9.04
N PRO A 87 -4.91 -44.88 8.94
CA PRO A 87 -4.42 -46.21 9.32
C PRO A 87 -3.23 -46.67 8.46
N GLU A 88 -3.24 -46.34 7.17
CA GLU A 88 -2.17 -46.67 6.23
C GLU A 88 -0.88 -45.88 6.53
N ALA A 89 -0.98 -44.57 6.81
CA ALA A 89 0.17 -43.78 7.22
C ALA A 89 0.76 -44.27 8.56
N ASN A 90 -0.09 -44.76 9.48
CA ASN A 90 0.36 -45.35 10.73
C ASN A 90 1.04 -46.72 10.53
N SER A 91 0.61 -47.54 9.55
CA SER A 91 1.32 -48.77 9.15
C SER A 91 2.72 -48.46 8.61
N LEU A 92 2.81 -47.54 7.63
CA LEU A 92 4.08 -47.12 7.05
C LEU A 92 5.02 -46.50 8.09
N ARG A 93 4.49 -45.78 9.07
CA ARG A 93 5.28 -45.27 10.21
C ARG A 93 5.87 -46.41 11.05
N LYS A 94 5.07 -47.42 11.37
CA LYS A 94 5.53 -48.59 12.15
C LYS A 94 6.61 -49.35 11.40
N GLU A 95 6.39 -49.60 10.11
CA GLU A 95 7.35 -50.28 9.22
C GLU A 95 8.68 -49.51 9.12
N PHE A 96 8.63 -48.17 8.99
CA PHE A 96 9.81 -47.32 9.04
C PHE A 96 10.54 -47.41 10.38
N ILE A 97 9.84 -47.31 11.51
CA ILE A 97 10.45 -47.40 12.84
C ILE A 97 11.15 -48.75 13.04
N LEU A 98 10.51 -49.85 12.61
CA LEU A 98 11.09 -51.19 12.69
C LEU A 98 12.35 -51.32 11.83
N ALA A 99 12.32 -50.86 10.58
CA ALA A 99 13.47 -50.89 9.68
C ALA A 99 14.62 -49.99 10.18
N HIS A 100 14.29 -48.81 10.72
CA HIS A 100 15.29 -47.90 11.30
C HIS A 100 15.93 -48.48 12.55
N GLY A 101 15.13 -49.10 13.43
CA GLY A 101 15.63 -49.82 14.61
C GLY A 101 16.50 -51.02 14.23
N LYS A 102 16.21 -51.71 13.13
CA LYS A 102 17.06 -52.77 12.58
C LYS A 102 18.41 -52.23 12.11
N PHE A 103 18.42 -51.15 11.30
CA PHE A 103 19.65 -50.49 10.86
C PHE A 103 20.51 -50.00 12.04
N GLN A 104 19.91 -49.42 13.08
CA GLN A 104 20.65 -48.98 14.27
C GLN A 104 21.35 -50.12 15.01
N LYS A 105 20.83 -51.35 14.90
CA LYS A 105 21.42 -52.55 15.51
C LYS A 105 22.45 -53.22 14.61
N THR A 106 22.25 -53.24 13.29
CA THR A 106 23.09 -54.00 12.35
C THR A 106 24.19 -53.16 11.70
N GLY A 107 23.99 -51.85 11.54
CA GLY A 107 24.92 -50.96 10.84
C GLY A 107 25.10 -51.25 9.34
N SER A 108 24.36 -52.21 8.78
CA SER A 108 24.51 -52.66 7.39
C SER A 108 23.96 -51.65 6.38
N GLU A 109 24.66 -51.45 5.27
CA GLU A 109 24.21 -50.58 4.17
C GLU A 109 22.88 -51.08 3.55
N GLN A 110 22.60 -52.38 3.58
CA GLN A 110 21.34 -52.92 3.05
C GLN A 110 20.13 -52.49 3.91
N ASP A 111 20.27 -52.55 5.24
CA ASP A 111 19.21 -52.15 6.18
C ASP A 111 19.04 -50.61 6.20
N LYS A 112 20.11 -49.85 5.91
CA LYS A 112 20.05 -48.40 5.73
C LYS A 112 19.21 -48.00 4.51
N VAL A 113 19.40 -48.69 3.39
CA VAL A 113 18.62 -48.47 2.16
C VAL A 113 17.15 -48.84 2.37
N ASP A 114 16.85 -49.95 3.06
CA ASP A 114 15.49 -50.35 3.41
C ASP A 114 14.79 -49.31 4.31
N ALA A 115 15.47 -48.86 5.37
CA ALA A 115 14.94 -47.81 6.25
C ALA A 115 14.70 -46.49 5.50
N PHE A 116 15.60 -46.12 4.58
CA PHE A 116 15.43 -44.94 3.72
C PHE A 116 14.21 -45.06 2.80
N ASN A 117 14.03 -46.21 2.15
CA ASN A 117 12.88 -46.44 1.25
C ASN A 117 11.55 -46.41 2.01
N LYS A 118 11.47 -47.06 3.18
CA LYS A 118 10.27 -47.03 4.04
C LYS A 118 9.97 -45.64 4.59
N LYS A 119 11.01 -44.88 4.96
CA LYS A 119 10.86 -43.46 5.32
C LYS A 119 10.30 -42.65 4.15
N LYS A 120 10.83 -42.85 2.95
CA LYS A 120 10.37 -42.16 1.72
C LYS A 120 8.90 -42.46 1.42
N MET A 121 8.46 -43.71 1.57
CA MET A 121 7.06 -44.11 1.39
C MET A 121 6.14 -43.44 2.41
N TYR A 122 6.51 -43.45 3.70
CA TYR A 122 5.78 -42.75 4.76
C TYR A 122 5.69 -41.24 4.49
N ASP A 123 6.80 -40.60 4.14
CA ASP A 123 6.85 -39.17 3.83
C ASP A 123 6.02 -38.80 2.59
N LEU A 124 5.97 -39.68 1.57
CA LEU A 124 5.14 -39.51 0.38
C LEU A 124 3.65 -39.57 0.76
N LYS A 125 3.26 -40.54 1.58
CA LYS A 125 1.87 -40.69 2.05
C LYS A 125 1.41 -39.50 2.90
N LEU A 126 2.27 -38.98 3.78
CA LEU A 126 1.95 -37.76 4.53
C LEU A 126 1.73 -36.55 3.62
N LYS A 127 2.48 -36.45 2.51
CA LYS A 127 2.30 -35.36 1.53
C LYS A 127 0.98 -35.48 0.78
N THR A 128 0.59 -36.70 0.36
CA THR A 128 -0.70 -36.91 -0.32
C THR A 128 -1.87 -36.59 0.60
N LEU A 129 -1.84 -37.06 1.85
CA LEU A 129 -2.90 -36.78 2.84
C LEU A 129 -3.06 -35.27 3.12
N ARG A 130 -1.93 -34.55 3.25
CA ARG A 130 -1.99 -33.08 3.41
C ARG A 130 -2.56 -32.39 2.18
N ARG A 131 -2.29 -32.91 0.98
CA ARG A 131 -2.85 -32.36 -0.26
C ARG A 131 -4.36 -32.56 -0.32
N GLU A 132 -4.83 -33.77 -0.05
CA GLU A 132 -6.27 -34.10 0.03
C GLU A 132 -6.98 -33.24 1.09
N GLU A 133 -6.38 -33.07 2.27
CA GLU A 133 -6.94 -32.20 3.32
C GLU A 133 -7.04 -30.74 2.86
N ASN A 134 -6.01 -30.22 2.19
CA ASN A 134 -6.04 -28.86 1.64
C ASN A 134 -7.05 -28.73 0.49
N GLU A 135 -7.21 -29.75 -0.36
CA GLU A 135 -8.21 -29.80 -1.42
C GLU A 135 -9.63 -29.72 -0.85
N ASN A 136 -9.92 -30.55 0.14
CA ASN A 136 -11.21 -30.55 0.84
C ASN A 136 -11.45 -29.21 1.55
N LEU A 137 -10.43 -28.68 2.23
CA LEU A 137 -10.53 -27.38 2.90
C LEU A 137 -10.83 -26.24 1.91
N ILE A 138 -10.28 -26.28 0.70
CA ILE A 138 -10.57 -25.28 -0.33
C ILE A 138 -11.97 -25.50 -0.92
N ALA A 139 -12.39 -26.76 -1.12
CA ALA A 139 -13.71 -27.10 -1.67
C ALA A 139 -14.86 -26.71 -0.70
N GLU A 140 -14.70 -26.98 0.59
CA GLU A 140 -15.68 -26.72 1.64
C GLU A 140 -15.73 -25.24 2.07
N SER A 141 -14.71 -24.44 1.73
CA SER A 141 -14.66 -23.05 2.16
C SER A 141 -15.61 -22.16 1.36
N SER A 142 -16.39 -21.35 2.08
CA SER A 142 -17.20 -20.28 1.48
C SER A 142 -16.36 -19.22 0.76
N ASN A 143 -15.08 -19.08 1.10
CA ASN A 143 -14.15 -18.19 0.41
C ASN A 143 -12.89 -18.96 -0.03
N LYS A 144 -12.97 -19.56 -1.21
CA LYS A 144 -11.89 -20.36 -1.82
C LYS A 144 -10.57 -19.59 -1.89
N THR A 145 -10.58 -18.30 -2.26
CA THR A 145 -9.38 -17.47 -2.33
C THR A 145 -8.71 -17.31 -0.97
N LYS A 146 -9.49 -17.03 0.08
CA LYS A 146 -8.96 -16.93 1.45
C LYS A 146 -8.43 -18.26 1.94
N ALA A 147 -9.10 -19.36 1.62
CA ALA A 147 -8.64 -20.71 1.93
C ALA A 147 -7.29 -21.03 1.26
N ILE A 148 -7.15 -20.74 -0.03
CA ILE A 148 -5.88 -20.87 -0.77
C ILE A 148 -4.78 -20.04 -0.09
N TRP A 149 -5.04 -18.78 0.26
CA TRP A 149 -4.06 -17.93 0.93
C TRP A 149 -3.68 -18.42 2.33
N ASN A 150 -4.61 -19.02 3.07
CA ASN A 150 -4.29 -19.62 4.37
C ASN A 150 -3.29 -20.78 4.20
N VAL A 151 -3.49 -21.64 3.19
CA VAL A 151 -2.57 -22.74 2.85
C VAL A 151 -1.19 -22.19 2.43
N ILE A 152 -1.16 -21.16 1.58
CA ILE A 152 0.09 -20.51 1.16
C ILE A 152 0.82 -19.91 2.37
N ASN A 153 0.11 -19.18 3.22
CA ASN A 153 0.71 -18.48 4.37
C ASN A 153 1.17 -19.44 5.46
N SER A 154 0.48 -20.56 5.69
CA SER A 154 0.94 -21.58 6.64
C SER A 154 2.28 -22.21 6.22
N GLU A 155 2.56 -22.24 4.93
CA GLU A 155 3.87 -22.69 4.42
C GLU A 155 4.91 -21.58 4.37
N ARG A 156 4.50 -20.33 4.15
CA ARG A 156 5.44 -19.21 4.00
C ARG A 156 6.04 -18.74 5.32
N VAL A 157 5.24 -18.70 6.40
CA VAL A 157 5.67 -18.14 7.68
C VAL A 157 6.33 -19.23 8.54
N SER A 158 7.57 -18.97 8.99
CA SER A 158 8.22 -19.83 9.98
C SER A 158 7.41 -19.76 11.29
N ARG A 159 7.09 -20.90 11.90
CA ARG A 159 6.37 -20.95 13.19
C ARG A 159 7.01 -20.10 14.30
N LYS A 160 8.29 -19.71 14.15
CA LYS A 160 9.00 -18.82 15.09
C LYS A 160 8.43 -17.39 15.15
N ASP A 161 7.89 -16.85 14.05
CA ASP A 161 7.32 -15.48 14.06
C ASP A 161 5.87 -15.45 14.56
N SER A 162 5.26 -16.63 14.76
CA SER A 162 3.86 -16.78 15.18
C SER A 162 3.69 -17.01 16.69
N ALA A 163 4.79 -17.17 17.45
CA ALA A 163 4.74 -17.16 18.90
C ALA A 163 4.69 -15.69 19.35
N GLY A 164 3.58 -15.30 19.99
CA GLY A 164 3.20 -13.92 20.35
C GLY A 164 4.38 -13.03 20.76
N ALA A 165 4.93 -12.31 19.78
CA ALA A 165 5.97 -11.31 20.04
C ALA A 165 5.36 -10.26 20.96
N ARG A 166 5.91 -10.12 22.16
CA ARG A 166 5.45 -9.11 23.10
C ARG A 166 5.83 -7.73 22.58
N TRP A 167 4.90 -6.78 22.68
CA TRP A 167 5.21 -5.39 22.39
C TRP A 167 6.16 -4.89 23.48
N GLN A 168 7.25 -4.25 23.06
CA GLN A 168 8.28 -3.71 23.94
C GLN A 168 8.80 -2.43 23.32
N ILE A 169 8.89 -1.35 24.09
CA ILE A 169 9.43 -0.07 23.65
C ILE A 169 10.43 0.43 24.69
N ASP A 170 11.54 0.99 24.23
CA ASP A 170 12.49 1.69 25.07
C ASP A 170 12.06 3.15 25.23
N VAL A 171 11.78 3.55 26.47
CA VAL A 171 11.46 4.93 26.83
C VAL A 171 12.49 5.39 27.85
N GLY A 172 13.51 6.11 27.39
CA GLY A 172 14.55 6.69 28.25
C GLY A 172 15.43 5.67 28.97
N GLY A 173 15.74 4.54 28.33
CA GLY A 173 16.58 3.46 28.90
C GLY A 173 15.81 2.44 29.73
N LYS A 174 14.47 2.56 29.82
CA LYS A 174 13.59 1.58 30.46
C LYS A 174 12.70 0.93 29.41
N VAL A 175 12.62 -0.39 29.44
CA VAL A 175 11.74 -1.16 28.56
C VAL A 175 10.33 -1.17 29.16
N GLU A 176 9.38 -0.56 28.47
CA GLU A 176 7.95 -0.64 28.78
C GLU A 176 7.32 -1.82 28.00
N GLU A 177 6.49 -2.59 28.69
CA GLU A 177 5.83 -3.78 28.15
C GLU A 177 4.32 -3.78 28.41
N ASP A 178 3.83 -2.89 29.29
CA ASP A 178 2.41 -2.82 29.61
C ASP A 178 1.62 -2.22 28.43
N PRO A 179 0.65 -2.96 27.85
CA PRO A 179 -0.08 -2.53 26.66
C PRO A 179 -0.81 -1.19 26.79
N ASP A 180 -1.33 -0.85 27.97
CA ASP A 180 -2.07 0.39 28.18
C ASP A 180 -1.10 1.59 28.18
N ARG A 181 0.03 1.49 28.89
CA ARG A 181 1.11 2.48 28.83
C ARG A 181 1.74 2.59 27.45
N LEU A 182 1.93 1.46 26.76
CA LEU A 182 2.44 1.44 25.39
C LEU A 182 1.53 2.22 24.44
N CYS A 183 0.20 2.04 24.54
CA CYS A 183 -0.74 2.81 23.73
C CYS A 183 -0.59 4.32 24.00
N GLU A 184 -0.44 4.71 25.26
CA GLU A 184 -0.29 6.12 25.64
C GLU A 184 1.03 6.71 25.11
N HIS A 185 2.16 5.99 25.25
CA HIS A 185 3.44 6.42 24.68
C HIS A 185 3.38 6.60 23.17
N PHE A 186 2.76 5.68 22.44
CA PHE A 186 2.54 5.84 21.00
C PHE A 186 1.63 7.02 20.69
N ASN A 187 0.58 7.24 21.49
CA ASN A 187 -0.38 8.30 21.22
C ASN A 187 0.25 9.69 21.42
N ILE A 188 0.99 9.88 22.50
CA ILE A 188 1.79 11.09 22.78
C ILE A 188 2.85 11.28 21.70
N PHE A 189 3.54 10.20 21.30
CA PHE A 189 4.54 10.28 20.26
C PHE A 189 3.94 10.72 18.93
N PHE A 190 2.91 10.04 18.43
CA PHE A 190 2.30 10.33 17.13
C PHE A 190 1.61 11.69 17.07
N SER A 191 1.02 12.17 18.18
CA SER A 191 0.40 13.50 18.23
C SER A 191 1.43 14.63 18.16
N ASN A 192 2.58 14.49 18.82
CA ASN A 192 3.62 15.52 18.88
C ASN A 192 4.67 15.40 17.76
N ILE A 193 4.61 14.33 16.97
CA ILE A 193 5.67 13.96 16.03
C ILE A 193 5.94 15.04 14.99
N ALA A 194 4.88 15.71 14.51
CA ALA A 194 4.93 16.75 13.49
C ALA A 194 5.64 17.99 14.02
N GLU A 195 5.23 18.47 15.19
CA GLU A 195 5.77 19.68 15.82
C GLU A 195 7.24 19.52 16.17
N GLN A 196 7.63 18.38 16.75
CA GLN A 196 9.04 18.08 17.03
C GLN A 196 9.88 18.03 15.74
N THR A 197 9.33 17.48 14.66
CA THR A 197 10.05 17.35 13.38
C THR A 197 10.22 18.72 12.70
N LEU A 198 9.25 19.63 12.86
CA LEU A 198 9.34 21.01 12.37
C LEU A 198 10.32 21.87 13.17
N LEU A 199 10.24 21.82 14.50
CA LEU A 199 11.13 22.60 15.39
C LEU A 199 12.61 22.33 15.14
N GLN A 200 12.96 21.07 14.84
CA GLN A 200 14.34 20.67 14.52
C GLN A 200 14.85 21.26 13.20
N ASN A 201 13.97 21.71 12.31
CA ASN A 201 14.33 22.16 10.95
C ASN A 201 14.06 23.65 10.71
N ASN A 202 13.76 24.44 11.75
CA ASN A 202 13.42 25.86 11.64
C ASN A 202 14.56 26.70 11.03
N GLN A 203 14.56 26.82 9.70
CA GLN A 203 15.12 27.95 8.96
C GLN A 203 14.00 28.93 8.66
N SER A 204 14.32 30.23 8.80
CA SER A 204 13.44 31.39 8.75
C SER A 204 12.25 31.29 7.78
N ARG A 205 11.04 31.54 8.28
CA ARG A 205 9.82 31.64 7.49
C ARG A 205 9.89 32.86 6.58
N ALA A 206 9.92 32.66 5.26
CA ALA A 206 9.54 33.70 4.32
C ALA A 206 8.04 33.57 4.05
N VAL A 207 7.25 34.56 4.48
CA VAL A 207 5.82 34.60 4.16
C VAL A 207 5.70 34.95 2.67
N VAL A 208 5.54 33.94 1.82
CA VAL A 208 5.17 34.15 0.41
C VAL A 208 3.66 34.03 0.31
N MET A 209 2.96 35.16 0.41
CA MET A 209 1.58 35.26 -0.04
C MET A 209 1.58 35.31 -1.56
N SER A 210 1.21 34.21 -2.22
CA SER A 210 0.84 34.30 -3.63
C SER A 210 -0.63 34.71 -3.71
N ASP A 211 -0.88 36.03 -3.77
CA ASP A 211 -2.16 36.59 -4.20
C ASP A 211 -2.32 36.33 -5.71
N SER A 212 -2.60 35.09 -6.09
CA SER A 212 -3.13 34.79 -7.41
C SER A 212 -4.64 34.71 -7.30
N SER A 213 -5.34 35.68 -7.87
CA SER A 213 -6.78 35.57 -8.09
C SER A 213 -7.06 34.31 -8.91
N PHE A 214 -7.92 33.45 -8.39
CA PHE A 214 -8.36 32.26 -9.12
C PHE A 214 -9.19 32.70 -10.33
N LEU A 215 -8.80 32.26 -11.53
CA LEU A 215 -9.41 32.67 -12.81
C LEU A 215 -10.47 31.69 -13.32
N GLY A 216 -10.79 30.64 -12.57
CA GLY A 216 -11.75 29.60 -12.96
C GLY A 216 -13.16 29.80 -12.38
N THR A 217 -14.02 28.80 -12.59
CA THR A 217 -15.33 28.72 -11.94
C THR A 217 -15.17 28.28 -10.50
N THR A 218 -15.59 29.11 -9.55
CA THR A 218 -15.48 28.81 -8.12
C THR A 218 -16.51 27.79 -7.66
N LEU A 219 -16.13 26.94 -6.70
CA LEU A 219 -17.02 26.02 -6.02
C LEU A 219 -17.41 26.58 -4.65
N VAL A 220 -18.53 27.30 -4.62
CA VAL A 220 -19.07 27.91 -3.40
C VAL A 220 -19.85 26.91 -2.56
N GLU A 221 -20.62 26.04 -3.22
CA GLU A 221 -21.52 25.08 -2.58
C GLU A 221 -21.35 23.67 -3.15
N TRP A 222 -21.53 22.67 -2.29
CA TRP A 222 -21.48 21.27 -2.71
C TRP A 222 -22.78 20.82 -3.37
N ARG A 223 -22.67 20.16 -4.53
CA ARG A 223 -23.79 19.43 -5.12
C ARG A 223 -24.25 18.32 -4.16
N LEU A 224 -25.52 18.37 -3.78
CA LEU A 224 -26.18 17.36 -2.94
C LEU A 224 -26.10 15.95 -3.56
N THR A 225 -26.14 14.94 -2.70
CA THR A 225 -26.11 13.53 -3.08
C THR A 225 -27.51 12.95 -3.22
N SER A 226 -27.64 11.93 -4.07
CA SER A 226 -28.86 11.13 -4.18
C SER A 226 -28.75 9.85 -3.34
N SER A 227 -29.90 9.30 -2.95
CA SER A 227 -29.94 8.02 -2.22
C SER A 227 -29.31 6.87 -3.01
N ARG A 228 -29.46 6.88 -4.35
CA ARG A 228 -28.82 5.92 -5.26
C ARG A 228 -27.31 6.03 -5.24
N GLU A 229 -26.77 7.25 -5.22
CA GLU A 229 -25.33 7.48 -5.14
C GLU A 229 -24.74 6.97 -3.81
N VAL A 230 -25.42 7.25 -2.70
CA VAL A 230 -25.03 6.75 -1.37
C VAL A 230 -25.06 5.21 -1.34
N PHE A 231 -26.13 4.59 -1.85
CA PHE A 231 -26.23 3.13 -1.97
C PHE A 231 -25.06 2.53 -2.76
N ASN A 232 -24.79 3.06 -3.95
CA ASN A 232 -23.68 2.61 -4.81
C ASN A 232 -22.33 2.80 -4.11
N THR A 233 -22.17 3.90 -3.38
CA THR A 233 -20.94 4.21 -2.64
C THR A 233 -20.70 3.18 -1.54
N ILE A 234 -21.73 2.84 -0.75
CA ILE A 234 -21.66 1.80 0.29
C ILE A 234 -21.33 0.44 -0.33
N MET A 235 -22.00 0.07 -1.43
CA MET A 235 -21.78 -1.20 -2.12
C MET A 235 -20.37 -1.32 -2.72
N SER A 236 -19.79 -0.22 -3.18
CA SER A 236 -18.41 -0.17 -3.69
C SER A 236 -17.33 -0.40 -2.63
N LEU A 237 -17.65 -0.24 -1.33
CA LEU A 237 -16.66 -0.42 -0.26
C LEU A 237 -16.20 -1.88 -0.21
N LYS A 238 -14.94 -2.13 0.15
CA LYS A 238 -14.50 -3.49 0.45
C LYS A 238 -15.23 -3.99 1.69
N SER A 239 -15.82 -5.19 1.63
CA SER A 239 -16.52 -5.80 2.77
C SER A 239 -15.50 -6.25 3.82
N THR A 240 -15.33 -5.46 4.88
CA THR A 240 -14.36 -5.68 5.95
C THR A 240 -15.05 -5.63 7.30
N SER A 241 -14.55 -6.41 8.27
CA SER A 241 -15.05 -6.42 9.65
C SER A 241 -14.37 -5.36 10.55
N SER A 242 -13.34 -4.67 10.05
CA SER A 242 -12.71 -3.57 10.79
C SER A 242 -13.68 -2.39 10.91
N SER A 243 -13.73 -1.78 12.09
CA SER A 243 -14.63 -0.69 12.45
C SER A 243 -13.90 0.44 13.17
N GLY A 244 -14.42 1.67 13.07
CA GLY A 244 -14.00 2.81 13.87
C GLY A 244 -14.39 2.66 15.33
N ILE A 245 -14.31 3.73 16.12
CA ILE A 245 -14.71 3.72 17.54
C ILE A 245 -16.20 3.43 17.75
N ASP A 246 -16.99 3.64 16.69
CA ASP A 246 -18.42 3.39 16.56
C ASP A 246 -18.81 1.91 16.41
N ASP A 247 -17.83 1.00 16.24
CA ASP A 247 -18.05 -0.42 15.93
C ASP A 247 -18.90 -0.70 14.67
N VAL A 248 -19.04 0.30 13.79
CA VAL A 248 -19.75 0.19 12.52
C VAL A 248 -18.79 -0.19 11.41
N SER A 249 -18.87 -1.45 10.96
CA SER A 249 -18.05 -1.98 9.87
C SER A 249 -18.75 -1.87 8.51
N SER A 250 -17.98 -1.85 7.41
CA SER A 250 -18.55 -1.88 6.05
C SER A 250 -19.34 -3.16 5.78
N LYS A 251 -18.99 -4.28 6.41
CA LYS A 251 -19.77 -5.52 6.33
C LYS A 251 -21.15 -5.37 6.99
N LEU A 252 -21.22 -4.72 8.16
CA LEU A 252 -22.48 -4.47 8.86
C LEU A 252 -23.38 -3.55 8.04
N LEU A 253 -22.86 -2.41 7.58
CA LEU A 253 -23.64 -1.45 6.78
C LEU A 253 -24.19 -2.05 5.49
N LYS A 254 -23.41 -2.90 4.80
CA LYS A 254 -23.91 -3.61 3.61
C LYS A 254 -25.02 -4.61 3.92
N PHE A 255 -24.98 -5.22 5.10
CA PHE A 255 -26.00 -6.17 5.51
C PHE A 255 -27.34 -5.46 5.79
N CYS A 256 -27.29 -4.32 6.48
CA CYS A 256 -28.45 -3.50 6.84
C CYS A 256 -28.68 -2.32 5.87
N ILE A 257 -28.24 -2.44 4.61
CA ILE A 257 -28.19 -1.28 3.71
C ILE A 257 -29.58 -0.71 3.42
N SER A 258 -30.60 -1.57 3.30
CA SER A 258 -31.98 -1.19 3.02
C SER A 258 -32.58 -0.30 4.11
N GLU A 259 -32.12 -0.46 5.35
CA GLU A 259 -32.65 0.23 6.51
C GLU A 259 -31.92 1.55 6.78
N VAL A 260 -30.64 1.67 6.41
CA VAL A 260 -29.78 2.80 6.82
C VAL A 260 -29.41 3.77 5.71
N PHE A 261 -29.59 3.44 4.42
CA PHE A 261 -29.07 4.29 3.35
C PHE A 261 -29.80 5.65 3.22
N LEU A 262 -31.11 5.70 3.47
CA LEU A 262 -31.90 6.94 3.46
C LEU A 262 -31.49 7.94 4.54
N PRO A 263 -31.43 7.58 5.84
CA PRO A 263 -30.96 8.52 6.87
C PRO A 263 -29.51 8.94 6.66
N ILE A 264 -28.63 8.04 6.18
CA ILE A 264 -27.25 8.42 5.81
C ILE A 264 -27.24 9.47 4.69
N THR A 265 -28.14 9.34 3.70
CA THR A 265 -28.25 10.32 2.60
C THR A 265 -28.62 11.70 3.11
N ASP A 266 -29.60 11.77 4.03
CA ASP A 266 -30.04 13.02 4.62
C ASP A 266 -28.93 13.69 5.47
N ILE A 267 -28.21 12.90 6.28
CA ILE A 267 -27.04 13.38 7.05
C ILE A 267 -25.97 13.97 6.11
N ILE A 268 -25.66 13.27 5.00
CA ILE A 268 -24.68 13.76 4.03
C ILE A 268 -25.18 15.07 3.42
N ASN A 269 -26.43 15.16 2.99
CA ASN A 269 -26.96 16.38 2.38
C ASN A 269 -26.95 17.57 3.35
N LYS A 270 -27.31 17.36 4.62
CA LYS A 270 -27.16 18.37 5.68
C LYS A 270 -25.70 18.78 5.87
N SER A 271 -24.78 17.82 5.89
CA SER A 271 -23.33 18.08 6.00
C SER A 271 -22.82 18.95 4.83
N LEU A 272 -23.22 18.62 3.61
CA LEU A 272 -22.84 19.33 2.38
C LEU A 272 -23.42 20.76 2.35
N SER A 273 -24.71 20.92 2.63
CA SER A 273 -25.37 22.23 2.56
C SER A 273 -24.89 23.19 3.65
N GLN A 274 -24.60 22.68 4.84
CA GLN A 274 -24.17 23.50 5.98
C GLN A 274 -22.66 23.74 6.00
N GLY A 275 -21.89 22.94 5.26
CA GLY A 275 -20.43 22.93 5.36
C GLY A 275 -19.94 22.40 6.71
N ILE A 276 -20.65 21.43 7.31
CA ILE A 276 -20.33 20.87 8.63
C ILE A 276 -20.02 19.38 8.50
N PHE A 277 -18.82 18.97 8.90
CA PHE A 277 -18.46 17.57 9.05
C PHE A 277 -18.79 17.08 10.47
N PRO A 278 -19.62 16.03 10.66
CA PRO A 278 -20.06 15.58 11.98
C PRO A 278 -18.91 15.24 12.94
N SER A 279 -18.99 15.71 14.18
CA SER A 279 -17.93 15.64 15.19
C SER A 279 -17.63 14.21 15.64
N LYS A 280 -18.67 13.37 15.83
CA LYS A 280 -18.49 11.94 16.14
C LYS A 280 -17.78 11.14 15.03
N LEU A 281 -17.60 11.71 13.83
CA LEU A 281 -16.82 11.10 12.74
C LEU A 281 -15.32 11.50 12.75
N LYS A 282 -14.92 12.45 13.60
CA LYS A 282 -13.57 13.03 13.61
C LYS A 282 -12.56 12.23 14.44
N THR A 283 -13.02 11.27 15.24
CA THR A 283 -12.16 10.40 16.06
C THR A 283 -11.69 9.18 15.28
N SER A 284 -10.37 8.96 15.21
CA SER A 284 -9.75 7.85 14.47
C SER A 284 -9.06 6.84 15.38
N LYS A 285 -9.20 5.53 15.09
CA LYS A 285 -8.41 4.47 15.74
C LYS A 285 -7.06 4.35 15.05
N VAL A 286 -5.95 4.53 15.76
CA VAL A 286 -4.59 4.47 15.20
C VAL A 286 -3.92 3.15 15.56
N TYR A 287 -3.40 2.44 14.57
CA TYR A 287 -2.61 1.22 14.74
C TYR A 287 -1.14 1.50 14.42
N PRO A 288 -0.19 1.30 15.35
CA PRO A 288 1.23 1.41 15.07
C PRO A 288 1.67 0.31 14.10
N LEU A 289 2.19 0.70 12.93
CA LEU A 289 2.74 -0.22 11.93
C LEU A 289 4.26 -0.11 11.87
N HIS A 290 4.98 -1.17 12.19
CA HIS A 290 6.44 -1.21 12.10
C HIS A 290 6.91 -1.05 10.65
N LYS A 291 7.84 -0.11 10.41
CA LYS A 291 8.39 0.19 9.08
C LYS A 291 9.74 -0.51 8.85
N GLN A 292 10.75 -0.20 9.66
CA GLN A 292 12.13 -0.69 9.54
C GLN A 292 12.89 -0.48 10.86
N GLY A 293 14.11 -1.03 11.00
CA GLY A 293 14.91 -0.85 12.21
C GLY A 293 14.39 -1.62 13.43
N SER A 294 14.82 -1.21 14.62
CA SER A 294 14.45 -1.86 15.89
C SER A 294 12.96 -1.68 16.20
N LYS A 295 12.29 -2.78 16.60
CA LYS A 295 10.89 -2.75 17.06
C LYS A 295 10.72 -2.09 18.44
N LYS A 296 11.82 -1.75 19.12
CA LYS A 296 11.82 -1.10 20.44
C LYS A 296 11.80 0.42 20.35
N GLU A 297 11.99 1.00 19.18
CA GLU A 297 12.05 2.46 19.01
C GLU A 297 10.76 2.99 18.38
N LEU A 298 10.18 4.03 18.97
CA LEU A 298 8.92 4.65 18.51
C LEU A 298 9.03 5.21 17.07
N GLN A 299 10.17 5.79 16.71
CA GLN A 299 10.45 6.36 15.37
C GLN A 299 10.34 5.37 14.21
N ASN A 300 10.41 4.07 14.52
CA ASN A 300 10.37 3.00 13.54
C ASN A 300 8.94 2.54 13.23
N PHE A 301 7.92 3.18 13.81
CA PHE A 301 6.50 2.91 13.57
C PHE A 301 5.81 4.06 12.82
N ARG A 302 4.79 3.71 12.05
CA ARG A 302 3.88 4.64 11.36
C ARG A 302 2.49 4.57 11.99
N PRO A 303 1.79 5.71 12.16
CA PRO A 303 0.41 5.72 12.62
C PRO A 303 -0.55 5.40 11.48
N ILE A 304 -1.17 4.20 11.48
CA ILE A 304 -2.21 3.86 10.50
C ILE A 304 -3.59 4.16 11.09
N SER A 305 -4.27 5.16 10.54
CA SER A 305 -5.59 5.62 10.98
C SER A 305 -6.71 4.80 10.35
N LEU A 306 -7.53 4.18 11.19
CA LEU A 306 -8.81 3.59 10.85
C LEU A 306 -9.92 4.59 11.19
N VAL A 307 -10.34 5.36 10.17
CA VAL A 307 -11.46 6.30 10.27
C VAL A 307 -12.82 5.56 10.25
N PRO A 308 -13.88 6.14 10.86
CA PRO A 308 -15.24 5.59 10.83
C PRO A 308 -15.73 5.25 9.43
N THR A 309 -16.55 4.21 9.30
CA THR A 309 -16.99 3.76 7.96
C THR A 309 -17.87 4.81 7.27
N ILE A 310 -18.72 5.50 8.03
CA ILE A 310 -19.54 6.60 7.50
C ILE A 310 -18.67 7.77 7.03
N SER A 311 -17.60 8.13 7.76
CA SER A 311 -16.60 9.14 7.31
C SER A 311 -16.12 8.83 5.88
N LYS A 312 -15.72 7.58 5.61
CA LYS A 312 -15.25 7.16 4.29
C LYS A 312 -16.29 7.33 3.18
N ILE A 313 -17.57 7.19 3.52
CA ILE A 313 -18.67 7.37 2.55
C ILE A 313 -18.80 8.84 2.19
N ILE A 314 -18.84 9.74 3.19
CA ILE A 314 -18.90 11.19 2.97
C ILE A 314 -17.67 11.66 2.17
N GLU A 315 -16.48 11.23 2.60
CA GLU A 315 -15.22 11.56 1.94
C GLU A 315 -15.16 11.12 0.47
N LYS A 316 -15.72 9.94 0.12
CA LYS A 316 -15.79 9.47 -1.28
C LYS A 316 -16.71 10.33 -2.14
N ILE A 317 -17.84 10.78 -1.59
CA ILE A 317 -18.77 11.66 -2.29
C ILE A 317 -18.13 13.02 -2.53
N ILE A 318 -17.50 13.59 -1.50
CA ILE A 318 -16.71 14.83 -1.60
C ILE A 318 -15.57 14.69 -2.61
N LEU A 319 -14.83 13.58 -2.59
CA LEU A 319 -13.76 13.32 -3.55
C LEU A 319 -14.24 13.36 -4.99
N THR A 320 -15.42 12.80 -5.25
CA THR A 320 -16.03 12.87 -6.58
C THR A 320 -16.26 14.32 -7.00
N ARG A 321 -16.71 15.17 -6.07
CA ARG A 321 -17.02 16.59 -6.35
C ARG A 321 -15.75 17.41 -6.54
N ILE A 322 -14.73 17.17 -5.72
CA ILE A 322 -13.39 17.76 -5.87
C ILE A 322 -12.86 17.45 -7.27
N HIS A 323 -12.92 16.18 -7.69
CA HIS A 323 -12.39 15.77 -8.98
C HIS A 323 -13.18 16.36 -10.16
N ASP A 324 -14.51 16.50 -10.05
CA ASP A 324 -15.34 17.20 -11.03
C ASP A 324 -14.90 18.68 -11.15
N HIS A 325 -14.67 19.37 -10.03
CA HIS A 325 -14.19 20.77 -10.01
C HIS A 325 -12.80 20.94 -10.62
N LEU A 326 -11.85 20.07 -10.26
CA LEU A 326 -10.48 20.12 -10.79
C LEU A 326 -10.47 19.86 -12.30
N LYS A 327 -11.32 18.96 -12.79
CA LYS A 327 -11.45 18.71 -14.23
C LYS A 327 -12.06 19.90 -14.97
N LEU A 328 -13.13 20.47 -14.44
CA LEU A 328 -13.81 21.62 -15.05
C LEU A 328 -12.84 22.81 -15.23
N ASN A 329 -11.96 23.02 -14.26
CA ASN A 329 -11.03 24.13 -14.22
C ASN A 329 -9.61 23.79 -14.73
N ASN A 330 -9.38 22.58 -15.26
CA ASN A 330 -8.05 22.10 -15.68
C ASN A 330 -6.95 22.24 -14.61
N LEU A 331 -7.28 21.92 -13.36
CA LEU A 331 -6.41 22.04 -12.18
C LEU A 331 -5.76 20.72 -11.75
N LEU A 332 -5.94 19.65 -12.52
CA LEU A 332 -5.28 18.38 -12.21
C LEU A 332 -3.77 18.56 -12.37
N PRO A 333 -2.94 18.24 -11.35
CA PRO A 333 -1.52 18.57 -11.42
C PRO A 333 -0.81 17.68 -12.44
N ASP A 334 -0.25 18.29 -13.48
CA ASP A 334 0.33 17.57 -14.62
C ASP A 334 1.54 16.71 -14.26
N ARG A 335 2.30 17.08 -13.23
CA ARG A 335 3.51 16.38 -12.77
C ARG A 335 3.30 15.42 -11.61
N GLN A 336 2.06 15.28 -11.11
CA GLN A 336 1.74 14.42 -9.98
C GLN A 336 1.08 13.12 -10.44
N HIS A 337 1.71 11.99 -10.15
CA HIS A 337 1.22 10.66 -10.51
C HIS A 337 0.61 9.90 -9.33
N GLY A 338 0.89 10.33 -8.10
CA GLY A 338 0.35 9.74 -6.88
C GLY A 338 -1.12 10.08 -6.71
N PHE A 339 -1.94 9.08 -6.41
CA PHE A 339 -3.37 9.22 -6.12
C PHE A 339 -4.24 9.90 -7.20
N ILE A 340 -3.72 10.05 -8.43
CA ILE A 340 -4.46 10.55 -9.59
C ILE A 340 -5.02 9.36 -10.40
N PRO A 341 -6.32 9.32 -10.71
CA PRO A 341 -6.90 8.27 -11.54
C PRO A 341 -6.20 8.14 -12.91
N GLY A 342 -5.89 6.91 -13.30
CA GLY A 342 -5.19 6.63 -14.57
C GLY A 342 -3.67 6.78 -14.49
N ARG A 343 -3.11 7.29 -13.39
CA ARG A 343 -1.68 7.33 -13.11
C ARG A 343 -1.27 6.27 -12.10
N SER A 344 -0.01 5.89 -12.13
CA SER A 344 0.60 4.83 -11.32
C SER A 344 2.07 5.12 -11.03
N THR A 345 2.66 4.35 -10.12
CA THR A 345 4.12 4.39 -9.89
C THR A 345 4.90 4.10 -11.17
N THR A 346 4.40 3.21 -12.03
CA THR A 346 5.01 2.90 -13.33
C THR A 346 4.91 4.08 -14.30
N SER A 347 3.80 4.81 -14.33
CA SER A 347 3.67 6.01 -15.18
C SER A 347 4.64 7.11 -14.75
N ALA A 348 4.79 7.34 -13.44
CA ALA A 348 5.72 8.34 -12.90
C ALA A 348 7.16 8.00 -13.26
N PHE A 349 7.54 6.73 -13.08
CA PHE A 349 8.89 6.29 -13.42
C PHE A 349 9.13 6.27 -14.93
N THR A 350 8.08 6.06 -15.75
CA THR A 350 8.19 6.16 -17.21
C THR A 350 8.44 7.59 -17.64
N ASP A 351 7.67 8.56 -17.12
CA ASP A 351 7.91 9.99 -17.37
C ASP A 351 9.34 10.41 -16.98
N LEU A 352 9.79 10.02 -15.78
CA LEU A 352 11.16 10.27 -15.31
C LEU A 352 12.21 9.71 -16.28
N ILE A 353 12.09 8.44 -16.65
CA ILE A 353 13.11 7.75 -17.47
C ILE A 353 13.10 8.25 -18.90
N GLU A 354 11.94 8.47 -19.51
CA GLU A 354 11.86 9.01 -20.86
C GLU A 354 12.46 10.41 -20.92
N HIS A 355 12.13 11.28 -19.96
CA HIS A 355 12.73 12.61 -19.86
C HIS A 355 14.25 12.57 -19.70
N ILE A 356 14.79 11.68 -18.86
CA ILE A 356 16.24 11.49 -18.73
C ILE A 356 16.84 11.06 -20.08
N ILE A 357 16.26 10.06 -20.75
CA ILE A 357 16.80 9.54 -22.00
C ILE A 357 16.69 10.57 -23.15
N ASP A 358 15.61 11.37 -23.22
CA ASP A 358 15.49 12.48 -24.18
C ASP A 358 16.67 13.44 -24.06
N ASN A 359 16.94 13.93 -22.85
CA ASN A 359 18.05 14.85 -22.61
C ASN A 359 19.43 14.23 -22.92
N LEU A 360 19.63 12.96 -22.55
CA LEU A 360 20.88 12.25 -22.87
C LEU A 360 21.09 12.09 -24.38
N ASP A 361 20.01 11.87 -25.15
CA ASP A 361 20.08 11.74 -26.61
C ASP A 361 20.42 13.08 -27.30
N GLU A 362 19.95 14.18 -26.74
CA GLU A 362 20.30 15.53 -27.18
C GLU A 362 21.77 15.90 -26.92
N GLY A 363 22.46 15.10 -26.10
CA GLY A 363 23.87 15.30 -25.72
C GLY A 363 24.04 16.01 -24.38
N ASN A 364 22.96 16.25 -23.64
CA ASN A 364 23.02 16.85 -22.30
C ASN A 364 23.50 15.83 -21.26
N THR A 365 24.06 16.35 -20.17
CA THR A 365 24.23 15.61 -18.91
C THR A 365 23.02 15.91 -18.03
N VAL A 366 22.58 14.94 -17.24
CA VAL A 366 21.35 14.99 -16.46
C VAL A 366 21.66 14.72 -14.99
N THR A 367 21.13 15.56 -14.10
CA THR A 367 21.11 15.32 -12.66
C THR A 367 19.70 15.00 -12.20
N SER A 368 19.59 14.10 -11.22
CA SER A 368 18.32 13.70 -10.62
C SER A 368 18.46 13.72 -9.10
N VAL A 369 17.67 14.57 -8.44
CA VAL A 369 17.65 14.71 -6.98
C VAL A 369 16.37 14.08 -6.45
N PHE A 370 16.51 12.95 -5.75
CA PHE A 370 15.43 12.18 -5.15
C PHE A 370 15.15 12.72 -3.74
N LEU A 371 14.15 13.58 -3.62
CA LEU A 371 13.78 14.23 -2.37
C LEU A 371 13.18 13.22 -1.39
N ASP A 372 13.55 13.33 -0.11
CA ASP A 372 12.89 12.62 0.99
C ASP A 372 12.29 13.63 1.96
N LEU A 373 10.97 13.53 2.19
CA LEU A 373 10.25 14.36 3.15
C LEU A 373 10.01 13.57 4.44
N SER A 374 10.37 14.17 5.57
CA SER A 374 10.15 13.55 6.87
C SER A 374 8.69 13.72 7.30
N LYS A 375 7.96 12.60 7.38
CA LYS A 375 6.59 12.55 7.94
C LYS A 375 5.64 13.54 7.25
N ALA A 376 5.69 13.57 5.93
CA ALA A 376 5.04 14.60 5.10
C ALA A 376 3.54 14.76 5.40
N PHE A 377 2.80 13.65 5.56
CA PHE A 377 1.36 13.68 5.87
C PHE A 377 1.04 14.20 7.27
N ASP A 378 1.93 14.00 8.24
CA ASP A 378 1.72 14.40 9.63
C ASP A 378 2.06 15.90 9.84
N CYS A 379 2.95 16.46 9.01
CA CYS A 379 3.46 17.82 9.19
C CYS A 379 2.53 18.93 8.66
N LEU A 380 1.59 18.62 7.77
CA LEU A 380 0.76 19.62 7.09
C LEU A 380 -0.02 20.52 8.05
N GLY A 381 0.16 21.84 7.94
CA GLY A 381 -0.63 22.80 8.71
C GLY A 381 -2.07 22.88 8.19
N HIS A 382 -3.07 22.77 9.08
CA HIS A 382 -4.48 22.84 8.67
C HIS A 382 -4.81 24.18 8.00
N SER A 383 -4.32 25.30 8.54
CA SER A 383 -4.51 26.63 7.94
C SER A 383 -3.91 26.72 6.53
N LEU A 384 -2.72 26.15 6.31
CA LEU A 384 -2.07 26.12 4.99
C LEU A 384 -2.86 25.24 4.00
N ILE A 385 -3.38 24.09 4.44
CA ILE A 385 -4.27 23.26 3.60
C ILE A 385 -5.49 24.08 3.15
N ILE A 386 -6.15 24.79 4.07
CA ILE A 386 -7.31 25.63 3.74
C ILE A 386 -6.93 26.74 2.75
N ASN A 387 -5.78 27.39 2.94
CA ASN A 387 -5.30 28.43 2.01
C ASN A 387 -5.04 27.86 0.60
N LYS A 388 -4.43 26.68 0.48
CA LYS A 388 -4.23 25.98 -0.81
C LYS A 388 -5.55 25.57 -1.45
N ILE A 389 -6.54 25.17 -0.66
CA ILE A 389 -7.88 24.85 -1.17
C ILE A 389 -8.56 26.12 -1.70
N LYS A 390 -8.47 27.24 -0.99
CA LYS A 390 -9.00 28.54 -1.45
C LYS A 390 -8.35 28.98 -2.76
N SER A 391 -7.03 28.82 -2.92
CA SER A 391 -6.34 29.19 -4.17
C SER A 391 -6.73 28.32 -5.37
N LEU A 392 -7.33 27.15 -5.14
CA LEU A 392 -7.91 26.28 -6.18
C LEU A 392 -9.38 26.63 -6.50
N GLY A 393 -9.91 27.74 -5.98
CA GLY A 393 -11.24 28.23 -6.31
C GLY A 393 -12.38 27.63 -5.48
N PHE A 394 -12.09 27.04 -4.33
CA PHE A 394 -13.13 26.63 -3.38
C PHE A 394 -13.48 27.81 -2.46
N GLU A 395 -14.77 28.03 -2.24
CA GLU A 395 -15.29 29.14 -1.41
C GLU A 395 -16.50 28.69 -0.58
N GLY A 396 -17.15 29.63 0.12
CA GLY A 396 -18.46 29.42 0.75
C GLY A 396 -18.55 28.21 1.70
N THR A 397 -19.60 27.42 1.52
CA THR A 397 -19.84 26.20 2.32
C THR A 397 -18.86 25.09 1.98
N ALA A 398 -18.26 25.11 0.77
CA ALA A 398 -17.25 24.13 0.38
C ALA A 398 -15.98 24.24 1.25
N VAL A 399 -15.49 25.47 1.45
CA VAL A 399 -14.34 25.73 2.35
C VAL A 399 -14.70 25.45 3.80
N LYS A 400 -15.88 25.91 4.28
CA LYS A 400 -16.33 25.64 5.65
C LYS A 400 -16.36 24.14 5.95
N TRP A 401 -16.73 23.32 4.98
CA TRP A 401 -16.70 21.86 5.13
C TRP A 401 -15.29 21.33 5.40
N PHE A 402 -14.29 21.80 4.66
CA PHE A 402 -12.89 21.39 4.90
C PHE A 402 -12.36 21.90 6.24
N GLU A 403 -12.67 23.13 6.61
CA GLU A 403 -12.35 23.68 7.94
C GLU A 403 -12.95 22.78 9.03
N SER A 404 -14.25 22.47 8.93
CA SER A 404 -14.91 21.56 9.85
C SER A 404 -14.34 20.13 9.83
N TYR A 405 -13.89 19.62 8.68
CA TYR A 405 -13.33 18.26 8.55
C TYR A 405 -11.96 18.12 9.24
N LEU A 406 -11.15 19.18 9.21
CA LEU A 406 -9.80 19.22 9.79
C LEU A 406 -9.80 19.62 11.27
N THR A 407 -10.70 20.49 11.70
CA THR A 407 -10.76 20.98 13.08
C THR A 407 -11.49 20.03 14.03
N GLY A 408 -10.97 19.90 15.26
CA GLY A 408 -11.58 19.08 16.32
C GLY A 408 -11.39 17.58 16.09
N ARG A 409 -10.28 17.20 15.46
CA ARG A 409 -9.92 15.79 15.25
C ARG A 409 -9.20 15.23 16.45
N GLU A 410 -9.47 13.95 16.70
CA GLU A 410 -8.86 13.19 17.78
C GLU A 410 -8.38 11.84 17.28
N GLN A 411 -7.40 11.28 17.97
CA GLN A 411 -6.92 9.92 17.74
C GLN A 411 -6.85 9.12 19.04
N VAL A 412 -7.05 7.81 18.90
CA VAL A 412 -6.88 6.82 19.95
C VAL A 412 -6.00 5.71 19.41
N VAL A 413 -4.85 5.46 20.05
CA VAL A 413 -3.96 4.35 19.67
C VAL A 413 -4.50 3.04 20.23
N VAL A 414 -4.48 1.99 19.40
CA VAL A 414 -4.93 0.64 19.75
C VAL A 414 -3.82 -0.36 19.50
N ILE A 415 -3.42 -1.08 20.54
CA ILE A 415 -2.46 -2.19 20.44
C ILE A 415 -3.19 -3.51 20.66
N LYS A 416 -2.91 -4.46 19.76
CA LYS A 416 -3.34 -5.85 19.89
C LYS A 416 -2.14 -6.73 20.17
N GLN A 417 -2.23 -7.55 21.21
CA GLN A 417 -1.17 -8.47 21.61
C GLN A 417 -1.76 -9.82 21.95
N ASN A 418 -1.10 -10.90 21.54
CA ASN A 418 -1.45 -12.24 21.98
C ASN A 418 -0.49 -12.63 23.12
N LEU A 419 -1.03 -12.79 24.32
CA LEU A 419 -0.33 -13.24 25.52
C LEU A 419 -0.88 -14.60 25.91
N ASP A 420 -0.05 -15.64 25.82
CA ASP A 420 -0.40 -17.00 26.25
C ASP A 420 -1.69 -17.56 25.61
N GLY A 421 -1.95 -17.18 24.36
CA GLY A 421 -3.14 -17.55 23.60
C GLY A 421 -4.31 -16.56 23.74
N ILE A 422 -4.25 -15.61 24.68
CA ILE A 422 -5.26 -14.58 24.91
C ILE A 422 -4.94 -13.34 24.06
N GLU A 423 -5.86 -12.95 23.17
CA GLU A 423 -5.77 -11.66 22.49
C GLU A 423 -6.21 -10.53 23.46
N ARG A 424 -5.25 -9.72 23.90
CA ARG A 424 -5.46 -8.48 24.64
C ARG A 424 -5.51 -7.32 23.66
N THR A 425 -6.52 -6.46 23.78
CA THR A 425 -6.59 -5.18 23.08
C THR A 425 -6.56 -4.05 24.11
N ALA A 426 -5.53 -3.21 24.05
CA ALA A 426 -5.39 -2.01 24.86
C ALA A 426 -5.68 -0.76 24.01
N ARG A 427 -6.09 0.33 24.68
CA ARG A 427 -6.44 1.60 24.02
C ARG A 427 -5.94 2.77 24.87
N SER A 428 -5.38 3.80 24.23
CA SER A 428 -5.02 5.06 24.89
C SER A 428 -6.24 5.92 25.20
N GLY A 429 -6.05 7.04 25.91
CA GLY A 429 -7.02 8.13 25.90
C GLY A 429 -7.13 8.79 24.51
N PRO A 430 -8.20 9.56 24.24
CA PRO A 430 -8.25 10.41 23.06
C PRO A 430 -7.24 11.56 23.19
N LEU A 431 -6.50 11.85 22.11
CA LEU A 431 -5.64 13.03 22.01
C LEU A 431 -5.98 13.82 20.75
N ALA A 432 -5.98 15.15 20.87
CA ALA A 432 -6.24 16.05 19.78
C ALA A 432 -5.15 15.97 18.70
N VAL A 433 -5.57 16.08 17.44
CA VAL A 433 -4.69 16.13 16.26
C VAL A 433 -4.81 17.51 15.64
N THR A 434 -3.80 18.35 15.86
CA THR A 434 -3.80 19.77 15.44
C THR A 434 -3.15 19.99 14.08
N ARG A 435 -2.47 18.98 13.53
CA ARG A 435 -1.74 19.03 12.26
C ARG A 435 -1.83 17.71 11.52
N GLY A 436 -1.55 17.75 10.23
CA GLY A 436 -1.53 16.60 9.35
C GLY A 436 -2.91 16.13 8.93
N VAL A 437 -2.92 15.08 8.10
CA VAL A 437 -4.13 14.42 7.61
C VAL A 437 -4.09 12.93 7.98
N PRO A 438 -5.24 12.29 8.33
CA PRO A 438 -5.23 10.92 8.82
C PRO A 438 -4.75 9.93 7.75
N GLN A 439 -3.66 9.20 8.04
CA GLN A 439 -3.09 8.21 7.14
C GLN A 439 -3.96 6.94 7.09
N GLY A 440 -4.92 6.92 6.16
CA GLY A 440 -5.95 5.87 6.05
C GLY A 440 -7.37 6.42 5.82
N SER A 441 -7.51 7.74 5.85
CA SER A 441 -8.67 8.45 5.27
C SER A 441 -8.66 8.38 3.75
N VAL A 442 -9.83 8.62 3.13
CA VAL A 442 -9.97 8.71 1.67
C VAL A 442 -9.45 10.06 1.17
N LEU A 443 -9.71 11.15 1.90
CA LEU A 443 -9.27 12.49 1.50
C LEU A 443 -7.82 12.82 1.87
N GLY A 444 -7.21 12.17 2.86
CA GLY A 444 -5.84 12.49 3.30
C GLY A 444 -4.80 12.50 2.16
N PRO A 445 -4.70 11.42 1.36
CA PRO A 445 -3.84 11.40 0.17
C PRO A 445 -4.14 12.49 -0.86
N VAL A 446 -5.42 12.80 -1.05
CA VAL A 446 -5.89 13.79 -2.04
C VAL A 446 -5.53 15.20 -1.59
N LEU A 447 -5.74 15.51 -0.31
CA LEU A 447 -5.36 16.79 0.29
C LEU A 447 -3.86 17.04 0.17
N PHE A 448 -3.02 16.02 0.35
CA PHE A 448 -1.57 16.14 0.15
C PHE A 448 -1.22 16.47 -1.31
N VAL A 449 -1.86 15.79 -2.26
CA VAL A 449 -1.68 16.04 -3.70
C VAL A 449 -2.07 17.47 -4.08
N LEU A 450 -3.22 17.96 -3.59
CA LEU A 450 -3.66 19.33 -3.83
C LEU A 450 -2.76 20.36 -3.15
N PHE A 451 -2.27 20.05 -1.95
CA PHE A 451 -1.37 20.90 -1.19
C PHE A 451 -0.02 21.14 -1.89
N THR A 452 0.46 20.13 -2.62
CA THR A 452 1.75 20.18 -3.34
C THR A 452 1.61 20.45 -4.84
N ALA A 453 0.39 20.72 -5.32
CA ALA A 453 0.07 20.87 -6.74
C ALA A 453 0.79 22.05 -7.41
N ASP A 454 1.12 23.09 -6.65
CA ASP A 454 1.79 24.30 -7.14
C ASP A 454 3.32 24.23 -7.09
N LEU A 455 3.92 23.17 -6.53
CA LEU A 455 5.38 22.97 -6.52
C LEU A 455 6.00 23.06 -7.93
N PRO A 456 5.45 22.42 -8.99
CA PRO A 456 6.01 22.54 -10.33
C PRO A 456 5.99 23.98 -10.86
N LYS A 457 4.92 24.73 -10.58
CA LYS A 457 4.83 26.15 -10.96
C LYS A 457 5.84 27.00 -10.17
N TYR A 458 6.05 26.68 -8.89
CA TYR A 458 7.04 27.35 -8.05
C TYR A 458 8.48 27.14 -8.56
N LEU A 459 8.82 25.92 -9.01
CA LEU A 459 10.13 25.60 -9.58
C LEU A 459 10.36 26.20 -10.98
N GLY A 460 9.28 26.49 -11.72
CA GLY A 460 9.34 27.08 -13.06
C GLY A 460 10.13 26.19 -14.04
N ASN A 461 10.92 26.81 -14.92
CA ASN A 461 11.71 26.10 -15.95
C ASN A 461 13.10 25.65 -15.46
N ILE A 462 13.39 25.79 -14.17
CA ILE A 462 14.72 25.48 -13.60
C ILE A 462 14.92 23.97 -13.53
N SER A 463 13.87 23.21 -13.22
CA SER A 463 13.90 21.76 -13.18
C SER A 463 12.60 21.14 -13.66
N TYR A 464 12.68 19.86 -14.01
CA TYR A 464 11.55 19.02 -14.35
C TYR A 464 11.21 18.14 -13.14
N PRO A 465 10.18 18.50 -12.35
CA PRO A 465 9.77 17.68 -11.21
C PRO A 465 8.88 16.51 -11.68
N VAL A 466 9.16 15.32 -11.15
CA VAL A 466 8.28 14.15 -11.25
C VAL A 466 7.85 13.77 -9.84
N MET A 467 6.53 13.78 -9.59
CA MET A 467 5.99 13.60 -8.24
C MET A 467 5.11 12.34 -8.17
N PHE A 468 5.23 11.60 -7.08
CA PHE A 468 4.31 10.56 -6.68
C PHE A 468 4.00 10.68 -5.19
N ALA A 469 2.93 11.40 -4.85
CA ALA A 469 2.65 11.84 -3.48
C ALA A 469 3.87 12.58 -2.90
N ASP A 470 4.40 12.12 -1.76
CA ASP A 470 5.57 12.68 -1.08
C ASP A 470 6.92 12.36 -1.78
N ASP A 471 6.98 11.28 -2.56
CA ASP A 471 8.17 10.93 -3.34
C ASP A 471 8.30 11.88 -4.54
N THR A 472 9.29 12.78 -4.52
CA THR A 472 9.52 13.77 -5.59
C THR A 472 10.95 13.66 -6.14
N VAL A 473 11.10 13.73 -7.46
CA VAL A 473 12.40 13.79 -8.14
C VAL A 473 12.51 15.09 -8.90
N LEU A 474 13.57 15.85 -8.66
CA LEU A 474 13.91 17.03 -9.45
C LEU A 474 14.94 16.63 -10.50
N VAL A 475 14.61 16.83 -11.78
CA VAL A 475 15.54 16.55 -12.88
C VAL A 475 16.02 17.86 -13.49
N THR A 476 17.33 18.01 -13.63
CA THR A 476 17.91 19.12 -14.39
C THR A 476 18.86 18.59 -15.44
N SER A 477 19.03 19.35 -16.52
CA SER A 477 19.88 18.97 -17.64
C SER A 477 20.63 20.17 -18.21
N GLY A 478 21.80 19.90 -18.78
CA GLY A 478 22.66 20.90 -19.39
C GLY A 478 23.85 20.28 -20.12
N ASN A 479 24.48 21.05 -21.01
CA ASN A 479 25.65 20.66 -21.79
C ASN A 479 26.97 21.22 -21.24
N ALA A 480 26.91 22.16 -20.30
CA ALA A 480 28.03 22.72 -19.54
C ALA A 480 27.92 22.32 -18.06
N VAL A 481 29.07 22.05 -17.43
CA VAL A 481 29.15 21.58 -16.04
C VAL A 481 28.69 22.67 -15.08
N GLU A 482 29.22 23.88 -15.25
CA GLU A 482 28.97 25.02 -14.38
C GLU A 482 27.48 25.41 -14.37
N ASP A 483 26.87 25.50 -15.55
CA ASP A 483 25.44 25.82 -15.68
C ASP A 483 24.55 24.75 -15.05
N LEU A 484 24.92 23.47 -15.18
CA LEU A 484 24.17 22.36 -14.62
C LEU A 484 24.27 22.30 -13.09
N ASP A 485 25.46 22.55 -12.54
CA ASP A 485 25.70 22.64 -11.10
C ASP A 485 24.90 23.80 -10.49
N ILE A 486 24.95 24.99 -11.11
CA ILE A 486 24.19 26.17 -10.67
C ILE A 486 22.69 25.87 -10.73
N ARG A 487 22.19 25.31 -11.83
CA ARG A 487 20.77 24.98 -12.00
C ARG A 487 20.30 23.94 -10.99
N THR A 488 21.10 22.91 -10.74
CA THR A 488 20.81 21.87 -9.74
C THR A 488 20.74 22.50 -8.35
N PHE A 489 21.72 23.33 -7.98
CA PHE A 489 21.77 24.02 -6.70
C PHE A 489 20.52 24.89 -6.50
N ILE A 490 20.20 25.76 -7.47
CA ILE A 490 19.01 26.62 -7.40
C ILE A 490 17.74 25.78 -7.25
N SER A 491 17.59 24.70 -8.02
CA SER A 491 16.42 23.81 -7.93
C SER A 491 16.27 23.19 -6.54
N VAL A 492 17.36 22.73 -5.93
CA VAL A 492 17.33 22.13 -4.58
C VAL A 492 17.00 23.20 -3.54
N SER A 493 17.63 24.37 -3.60
CA SER A 493 17.36 25.48 -2.68
C SER A 493 15.92 25.96 -2.76
N MET A 494 15.36 26.07 -3.98
CA MET A 494 13.95 26.41 -4.16
C MET A 494 13.03 25.33 -3.57
N ALA A 495 13.33 24.05 -3.76
CA ALA A 495 12.54 22.98 -3.16
C ALA A 495 12.62 22.99 -1.62
N GLN A 496 13.80 23.26 -1.04
CA GLN A 496 13.98 23.43 0.41
C GLN A 496 13.17 24.62 0.94
N GLN A 497 13.23 25.76 0.25
CA GLN A 497 12.45 26.94 0.60
C GLN A 497 10.94 26.67 0.50
N TYR A 498 10.50 25.99 -0.56
CA TYR A 498 9.11 25.58 -0.71
C TYR A 498 8.68 24.68 0.46
N CYS A 499 9.52 23.72 0.86
CA CYS A 499 9.21 22.85 1.98
C CYS A 499 9.06 23.66 3.28
N SER A 500 10.01 24.55 3.58
CA SER A 500 9.96 25.41 4.77
C SER A 500 8.69 26.28 4.81
N ASN A 501 8.35 26.93 3.69
CA ASN A 501 7.18 27.80 3.59
C ASN A 501 5.84 27.06 3.75
N ASN A 502 5.83 25.74 3.51
CA ASN A 502 4.63 24.91 3.53
C ASN A 502 4.61 23.93 4.73
N ASP A 503 5.41 24.17 5.77
CA ASP A 503 5.55 23.27 6.94
C ASP A 503 5.82 21.80 6.53
N LEU A 504 6.62 21.60 5.48
CA LEU A 504 7.16 20.30 5.08
C LEU A 504 8.63 20.22 5.50
N VAL A 505 9.06 19.02 5.89
CA VAL A 505 10.40 18.82 6.43
C VAL A 505 11.29 18.08 5.44
N PHE A 506 12.24 18.81 4.86
CA PHE A 506 13.24 18.28 3.94
C PHE A 506 14.29 17.43 4.67
N ASN A 507 14.53 16.20 4.22
CA ASN A 507 15.55 15.32 4.80
C ASN A 507 16.79 15.25 3.90
N ALA A 508 17.78 16.11 4.15
CA ALA A 508 19.02 16.15 3.36
C ALA A 508 19.77 14.80 3.38
N ALA A 509 19.91 14.17 4.55
CA ALA A 509 20.64 12.92 4.72
C ALA A 509 20.05 11.74 3.90
N LYS A 510 18.74 11.71 3.72
CA LYS A 510 18.05 10.68 2.92
C LYS A 510 17.85 11.08 1.47
N THR A 511 17.89 12.37 1.16
CA THR A 511 17.83 12.87 -0.22
C THR A 511 19.06 12.39 -0.98
N LYS A 512 18.85 11.84 -2.19
CA LYS A 512 19.92 11.24 -2.99
C LYS A 512 20.12 11.98 -4.30
N TYR A 513 21.38 12.21 -4.65
CA TYR A 513 21.79 12.86 -5.88
C TYR A 513 22.36 11.81 -6.85
N LEU A 514 21.84 11.74 -8.06
CA LEU A 514 22.30 10.85 -9.13
C LEU A 514 22.64 11.67 -10.37
N ALA A 515 23.82 11.44 -10.96
CA ALA A 515 24.24 12.08 -12.20
C ALA A 515 24.39 11.04 -13.31
N SER A 516 23.92 11.39 -14.51
CA SER A 516 23.93 10.54 -15.71
C SER A 516 24.41 11.35 -16.92
N GLY A 517 25.17 10.74 -17.83
CA GLY A 517 25.67 11.40 -19.04
C GLY A 517 27.19 11.54 -19.09
N ARG A 518 27.69 12.22 -20.13
CA ARG A 518 29.13 12.28 -20.46
C ARG A 518 29.93 13.08 -19.43
N LEU A 519 29.38 14.16 -18.89
CA LEU A 519 30.09 15.08 -18.01
C LEU A 519 29.89 14.78 -16.52
N LYS A 520 29.23 13.66 -16.19
CA LYS A 520 28.83 13.33 -14.81
C LYS A 520 29.98 13.36 -13.80
N GLU A 521 31.20 12.97 -14.20
CA GLU A 521 32.35 12.92 -13.28
C GLU A 521 32.92 14.29 -12.93
N TYR A 522 32.54 15.33 -13.67
CA TYR A 522 33.00 16.70 -13.45
C TYR A 522 32.01 17.54 -12.64
N LEU A 523 30.81 17.01 -12.35
CA LEU A 523 29.78 17.74 -11.61
C LEU A 523 30.08 17.80 -10.12
N THR A 524 29.74 18.93 -9.51
CA THR A 524 29.84 19.16 -8.07
C THR A 524 28.56 18.74 -7.38
N GLU A 525 28.69 18.14 -6.20
CA GLU A 525 27.53 17.75 -5.39
C GLU A 525 26.90 18.99 -4.72
N PRO A 526 25.57 19.13 -4.72
CA PRO A 526 24.92 20.17 -3.93
C PRO A 526 25.24 20.00 -2.43
N PRO A 527 25.29 21.09 -1.64
CA PRO A 527 25.57 21.01 -0.21
C PRO A 527 24.64 20.04 0.53
N ASP A 528 25.21 19.30 1.48
CA ASP A 528 24.53 18.31 2.33
C ASP A 528 23.89 17.11 1.60
N LEU A 529 24.07 17.01 0.28
CA LEU A 529 23.61 15.87 -0.50
C LEU A 529 24.76 14.93 -0.83
N GLN A 530 24.47 13.64 -0.84
CA GLN A 530 25.42 12.60 -1.19
C GLN A 530 25.16 12.09 -2.60
N ARG A 531 26.17 12.14 -3.48
CA ARG A 531 26.12 11.43 -4.76
C ARG A 531 26.09 9.92 -4.57
N VAL A 532 25.24 9.26 -5.34
CA VAL A 532 25.13 7.81 -5.38
C VAL A 532 25.18 7.30 -6.81
N ASP A 533 25.71 6.09 -7.00
CA ASP A 533 25.71 5.43 -8.33
C ASP A 533 24.38 4.77 -8.68
N ASN A 534 23.60 4.44 -7.64
CA ASN A 534 22.28 3.86 -7.79
C ASN A 534 21.37 4.26 -6.62
N THR A 535 20.07 4.32 -6.88
CA THR A 535 19.06 4.65 -5.87
C THR A 535 17.78 3.85 -6.12
N LYS A 536 17.04 3.59 -5.05
CA LYS A 536 15.74 2.93 -5.12
C LYS A 536 14.64 3.98 -5.05
N HIS A 537 13.81 4.05 -6.07
CA HIS A 537 12.68 4.97 -6.14
C HIS A 537 11.45 4.26 -6.71
N LEU A 538 10.29 4.46 -6.08
CA LEU A 538 9.03 3.81 -6.41
C LEU A 538 9.14 2.28 -6.61
N GLY A 539 9.99 1.62 -5.81
CA GLY A 539 10.16 0.17 -5.83
C GLY A 539 11.09 -0.38 -6.94
N LEU A 540 11.59 0.46 -7.83
CA LEU A 540 12.61 0.14 -8.84
C LEU A 540 13.97 0.69 -8.42
N THR A 541 15.05 0.11 -8.94
CA THR A 541 16.43 0.55 -8.64
C THR A 541 17.02 1.13 -9.90
N LEU A 542 17.32 2.42 -9.86
CA LEU A 542 17.92 3.19 -10.95
C LEU A 542 19.43 3.26 -10.75
N ASP A 543 20.18 3.09 -11.83
CA ASP A 543 21.62 3.32 -11.87
C ASP A 543 21.96 4.42 -12.88
N GLN A 544 23.11 5.07 -12.71
CA GLN A 544 23.61 6.16 -13.57
C GLN A 544 23.72 5.80 -15.08
N GLY A 545 23.76 4.51 -15.43
CA GLY A 545 23.82 4.02 -16.80
C GLY A 545 22.48 3.54 -17.35
N LEU A 546 21.40 3.61 -16.56
CA LEU A 546 20.09 3.04 -16.89
C LEU A 546 20.19 1.56 -17.34
N SER A 547 21.10 0.80 -16.73
CA SER A 547 21.40 -0.59 -17.11
C SER A 547 20.41 -1.60 -16.54
N TRP A 548 19.77 -1.26 -15.41
CA TRP A 548 18.85 -2.10 -14.64
C TRP A 548 19.47 -3.37 -14.05
N SER A 549 20.80 -3.45 -14.01
CA SER A 549 21.51 -4.66 -13.54
C SER A 549 21.27 -4.88 -12.04
N ASN A 550 21.46 -3.84 -11.22
CA ASN A 550 21.19 -3.88 -9.78
C ASN A 550 19.72 -4.20 -9.48
N HIS A 551 18.79 -3.66 -10.27
CA HIS A 551 17.37 -4.00 -10.15
C HIS A 551 17.12 -5.49 -10.45
N THR A 552 17.71 -6.00 -11.54
CA THR A 552 17.59 -7.39 -11.95
C THR A 552 18.16 -8.35 -10.90
N ASP A 553 19.28 -7.99 -10.24
CA ASP A 553 19.86 -8.78 -9.15
C ASP A 553 18.90 -8.90 -7.96
N GLN A 554 18.34 -7.77 -7.53
CA GLN A 554 17.35 -7.74 -6.44
C GLN A 554 16.08 -8.52 -6.81
N LEU A 555 15.62 -8.39 -8.05
CA LEU A 555 14.48 -9.16 -8.57
C LEU A 555 14.79 -10.66 -8.55
N CYS A 556 15.94 -11.08 -9.08
CA CYS A 556 16.36 -12.49 -9.10
C CYS A 556 16.46 -13.10 -7.69
N SER A 557 16.92 -12.33 -6.70
CA SER A 557 16.94 -12.75 -5.29
C SER A 557 15.52 -12.97 -4.73
N ARG A 558 14.58 -12.06 -5.01
CA ARG A 558 13.18 -12.21 -4.62
C ARG A 558 12.52 -13.38 -5.33
N LEU A 559 12.74 -13.52 -6.64
CA LEU A 559 12.21 -14.62 -7.43
C LEU A 559 12.73 -15.96 -6.92
N SER A 560 14.02 -16.06 -6.57
CA SER A 560 14.61 -17.26 -5.95
C SER A 560 13.90 -17.66 -4.65
N SER A 561 13.58 -16.67 -3.81
CA SER A 561 12.77 -16.90 -2.60
C SER A 561 11.35 -17.39 -2.94
N ALA A 562 10.73 -16.84 -4.00
CA ALA A 562 9.45 -17.30 -4.50
C ALA A 562 9.54 -18.75 -5.04
N ILE A 563 10.62 -19.14 -5.74
CA ILE A 563 10.84 -20.52 -6.20
C ILE A 563 10.81 -21.50 -5.02
N PHE A 564 11.46 -21.14 -3.90
CA PHE A 564 11.45 -21.97 -2.70
C PHE A 564 10.03 -22.14 -2.14
N ALA A 565 9.25 -21.05 -2.04
CA ALA A 565 7.85 -21.11 -1.64
C ALA A 565 7.02 -21.99 -2.60
N MET A 566 7.22 -21.83 -3.91
CA MET A 566 6.54 -22.63 -4.94
C MET A 566 6.84 -24.12 -4.82
N LYS A 567 8.08 -24.51 -4.49
CA LYS A 567 8.45 -25.91 -4.24
C LYS A 567 7.68 -26.51 -3.05
N ARG A 568 7.50 -25.73 -1.98
CA ARG A 568 6.70 -26.14 -0.81
C ARG A 568 5.23 -26.27 -1.17
N ILE A 569 4.67 -25.27 -1.84
CA ILE A 569 3.27 -25.26 -2.28
C ILE A 569 2.98 -26.43 -3.21
N LYS A 570 3.86 -26.74 -4.18
CA LYS A 570 3.70 -27.91 -5.07
C LYS A 570 3.57 -29.23 -4.30
N SER A 571 4.25 -29.36 -3.16
CA SER A 571 4.24 -30.61 -2.40
C SER A 571 2.88 -30.92 -1.77
N ILE A 572 2.15 -29.89 -1.32
CA ILE A 572 0.91 -30.03 -0.53
C ILE A 572 -0.32 -29.32 -1.11
N GLY A 573 -0.15 -28.55 -2.18
CA GLY A 573 -1.16 -27.67 -2.75
C GLY A 573 -1.77 -28.25 -4.01
N THR A 574 -2.93 -27.70 -4.37
CA THR A 574 -3.69 -28.06 -5.57
C THR A 574 -3.08 -27.39 -6.81
N PRO A 575 -3.33 -27.90 -8.04
CA PRO A 575 -2.89 -27.23 -9.27
C PRO A 575 -3.38 -25.76 -9.38
N ILE A 576 -4.60 -25.50 -8.92
CA ILE A 576 -5.20 -24.16 -8.90
C ILE A 576 -4.46 -23.25 -7.90
N ALA A 577 -4.22 -23.74 -6.68
CA ALA A 577 -3.47 -23.01 -5.67
C ALA A 577 -2.03 -22.72 -6.12
N LEU A 578 -1.43 -23.66 -6.86
CA LEU A 578 -0.11 -23.51 -7.43
C LEU A 578 -0.05 -22.44 -8.53
N LYS A 579 -0.98 -22.44 -9.49
CA LYS A 579 -1.08 -21.38 -10.53
C LYS A 579 -1.34 -20.02 -9.89
N ALA A 580 -2.24 -19.95 -8.91
CA ALA A 580 -2.50 -18.73 -8.15
C ALA A 580 -1.25 -18.23 -7.40
N ALA A 581 -0.50 -19.13 -6.76
CA ALA A 581 0.75 -18.81 -6.09
C ALA A 581 1.83 -18.31 -7.07
N TYR A 582 1.92 -18.89 -8.28
CA TYR A 582 2.83 -18.41 -9.32
C TYR A 582 2.53 -16.96 -9.69
N HIS A 583 1.28 -16.65 -10.03
CA HIS A 583 0.90 -15.28 -10.41
C HIS A 583 1.13 -14.30 -9.26
N ALA A 584 0.82 -14.69 -8.02
CA ALA A 584 0.91 -13.82 -6.85
C ALA A 584 2.33 -13.62 -6.30
N LEU A 585 3.19 -14.64 -6.33
CA LEU A 585 4.52 -14.61 -5.70
C LEU A 585 5.66 -14.48 -6.71
N PHE A 586 5.45 -14.84 -7.97
CA PHE A 586 6.50 -14.79 -9.00
C PHE A 586 6.17 -13.75 -10.06
N GLU A 587 5.08 -13.92 -10.80
CA GLU A 587 4.77 -13.05 -11.95
C GLU A 587 4.45 -11.61 -11.53
N SER A 588 3.81 -11.40 -10.37
CA SER A 588 3.57 -10.07 -9.81
C SER A 588 4.86 -9.24 -9.64
N HIS A 589 5.95 -9.89 -9.21
CA HIS A 589 7.27 -9.25 -9.09
C HIS A 589 7.92 -9.01 -10.45
N VAL A 590 7.72 -9.92 -11.41
CA VAL A 590 8.20 -9.74 -12.79
C VAL A 590 7.46 -8.60 -13.49
N ARG A 591 6.14 -8.53 -13.39
CA ARG A 591 5.35 -7.50 -14.09
C ARG A 591 5.63 -6.08 -13.57
N TYR A 592 6.00 -5.94 -12.31
CA TYR A 592 6.23 -4.62 -11.72
C TYR A 592 7.38 -3.90 -12.44
N GLY A 593 7.06 -2.82 -13.16
CA GLY A 593 8.02 -2.00 -13.91
C GLY A 593 8.62 -2.68 -15.16
N ILE A 594 8.05 -3.77 -15.66
CA ILE A 594 8.63 -4.51 -16.79
C ILE A 594 8.72 -3.68 -18.07
N THR A 595 7.83 -2.72 -18.28
CA THR A 595 7.91 -1.75 -19.39
C THR A 595 9.22 -0.97 -19.39
N LEU A 596 9.82 -0.79 -18.21
CA LEU A 596 11.05 -0.03 -17.99
C LEU A 596 12.26 -0.97 -18.00
N TRP A 597 12.36 -1.86 -17.01
CA TRP A 597 13.54 -2.72 -16.87
C TRP A 597 13.60 -3.85 -17.91
N GLY A 598 12.47 -4.21 -18.55
CA GLY A 598 12.42 -5.21 -19.61
C GLY A 598 13.19 -4.80 -20.88
N SER A 599 13.45 -3.50 -21.04
CA SER A 599 14.32 -2.94 -22.08
C SER A 599 15.83 -3.08 -21.79
N SER A 600 16.18 -3.69 -20.67
CA SER A 600 17.58 -3.96 -20.27
C SER A 600 18.29 -4.93 -21.23
N SER A 601 19.53 -5.32 -20.88
CA SER A 601 20.31 -6.23 -21.72
C SER A 601 19.62 -7.58 -21.89
N ALA A 602 19.84 -8.23 -23.04
CA ALA A 602 19.36 -9.60 -23.27
C ALA A 602 19.83 -10.57 -22.18
N GLY A 603 21.04 -10.34 -21.63
CA GLY A 603 21.55 -11.09 -20.48
C GLY A 603 20.69 -10.93 -19.22
N ASN A 604 20.29 -9.71 -18.87
CA ASN A 604 19.42 -9.46 -17.71
C ASN A 604 18.06 -10.15 -17.86
N LEU A 605 17.42 -10.01 -19.04
CA LEU A 605 16.14 -10.66 -19.31
C LEU A 605 16.26 -12.19 -19.33
N HIS A 606 17.37 -12.72 -19.85
CA HIS A 606 17.65 -14.15 -19.85
C HIS A 606 17.79 -14.73 -18.43
N ARG A 607 18.44 -14.01 -17.51
CA ARG A 607 18.57 -14.43 -16.10
C ARG A 607 17.21 -14.62 -15.44
N VAL A 608 16.28 -13.68 -15.66
CA VAL A 608 14.90 -13.79 -15.17
C VAL A 608 14.15 -14.95 -15.84
N LEU A 609 14.32 -15.12 -17.16
CA LEU A 609 13.72 -16.24 -17.90
C LEU A 609 14.21 -17.60 -17.40
N VAL A 610 15.48 -17.75 -17.02
CA VAL A 610 16.03 -18.98 -16.44
C VAL A 610 15.34 -19.31 -15.11
N LEU A 611 15.14 -18.31 -14.24
CA LEU A 611 14.38 -18.49 -13.00
C LEU A 611 12.91 -18.83 -13.27
N GLN A 612 12.30 -18.20 -14.26
CA GLN A 612 10.93 -18.51 -14.67
C GLN A 612 10.82 -19.96 -15.15
N LYS A 613 11.73 -20.41 -16.03
CA LYS A 613 11.83 -21.81 -16.47
C LYS A 613 12.02 -22.77 -15.29
N ARG A 614 12.82 -22.41 -14.28
CA ARG A 614 13.00 -23.22 -13.08
C ARG A 614 11.70 -23.41 -12.29
N VAL A 615 10.89 -22.36 -12.14
CA VAL A 615 9.56 -22.49 -11.52
C VAL A 615 8.62 -23.32 -12.39
N MET A 616 8.62 -23.12 -13.71
CA MET A 616 7.81 -23.93 -14.63
C MET A 616 8.13 -25.41 -14.53
N ARG A 617 9.42 -25.79 -14.43
CA ARG A 617 9.81 -27.19 -14.22
C ARG A 617 9.29 -27.74 -12.90
N ILE A 618 9.35 -26.97 -11.82
CA ILE A 618 8.80 -27.39 -10.52
C ILE A 618 7.28 -27.59 -10.61
N MET A 619 6.57 -26.69 -11.28
CA MET A 619 5.12 -26.76 -11.42
C MET A 619 4.68 -27.97 -12.25
N ALA A 620 5.37 -28.21 -13.36
CA ALA A 620 5.11 -29.32 -14.28
C ALA A 620 5.68 -30.67 -13.81
N GLY A 621 6.63 -30.69 -12.87
CA GLY A 621 7.34 -31.90 -12.45
C GLY A 621 8.42 -32.36 -13.43
N LEU A 622 9.00 -31.43 -14.19
CA LEU A 622 10.00 -31.71 -15.22
C LEU A 622 11.42 -31.85 -14.64
N GLN A 623 12.25 -32.65 -15.31
CA GLN A 623 13.68 -32.80 -15.07
C GLN A 623 14.46 -31.54 -15.48
N PRO A 624 15.67 -31.31 -14.94
CA PRO A 624 16.43 -30.07 -15.13
C PRO A 624 16.68 -29.65 -16.59
N GLN A 625 16.83 -30.61 -17.50
CA GLN A 625 17.15 -30.37 -18.91
C GLN A 625 15.92 -30.47 -19.83
N GLU A 626 14.76 -30.88 -19.32
CA GLU A 626 13.55 -30.97 -20.13
C GLU A 626 13.08 -29.59 -20.59
N SER A 627 12.50 -29.57 -21.80
CA SER A 627 11.96 -28.37 -22.41
C SER A 627 10.73 -27.88 -21.67
N CYS A 628 10.71 -26.59 -21.33
CA CYS A 628 9.55 -25.95 -20.68
C CYS A 628 8.49 -25.47 -21.68
N ARG A 629 8.68 -25.65 -23.00
CA ARG A 629 7.82 -25.04 -24.03
C ARG A 629 6.36 -25.45 -23.88
N GLU A 630 6.10 -26.74 -23.77
CA GLU A 630 4.73 -27.26 -23.58
C GLU A 630 4.18 -26.93 -22.19
N ALA A 631 5.04 -26.82 -21.16
CA ALA A 631 4.61 -26.39 -19.83
C ALA A 631 4.10 -24.94 -19.84
N PHE A 632 4.76 -24.02 -20.54
CA PHE A 632 4.26 -22.64 -20.67
C PHE A 632 2.88 -22.60 -21.34
N LYS A 633 2.66 -23.42 -22.37
CA LYS A 633 1.35 -23.52 -23.05
C LYS A 633 0.29 -24.15 -22.14
N SER A 634 0.58 -25.28 -21.51
CA SER A 634 -0.40 -26.01 -20.69
C SER A 634 -0.84 -25.23 -19.46
N PHE A 635 0.05 -24.43 -18.87
CA PHE A 635 -0.32 -23.52 -17.77
C PHE A 635 -0.85 -22.17 -18.25
N GLU A 636 -0.84 -21.88 -19.55
CA GLU A 636 -1.19 -20.58 -20.14
C GLU A 636 -0.38 -19.42 -19.54
N ILE A 637 0.91 -19.65 -19.36
CA ILE A 637 1.83 -18.67 -18.78
C ILE A 637 2.70 -18.10 -19.90
N LEU A 638 2.73 -16.78 -19.99
CA LEU A 638 3.61 -16.07 -20.91
C LEU A 638 5.05 -16.05 -20.39
N THR A 639 6.01 -16.13 -21.31
CA THR A 639 7.42 -15.90 -20.96
C THR A 639 7.64 -14.44 -20.58
N VAL A 640 8.64 -14.16 -19.76
CA VAL A 640 9.01 -12.77 -19.39
C VAL A 640 9.21 -11.86 -20.61
N VAL A 641 9.74 -12.42 -21.71
CA VAL A 641 9.92 -11.69 -22.99
C VAL A 641 8.57 -11.34 -23.61
N SER A 642 7.64 -12.30 -23.66
CA SER A 642 6.29 -12.09 -24.17
C SER A 642 5.51 -11.09 -23.31
N ILE A 643 5.68 -11.14 -21.99
CA ILE A 643 5.08 -10.17 -21.06
C ILE A 643 5.61 -8.77 -21.37
N TYR A 644 6.94 -8.60 -21.49
CA TYR A 644 7.55 -7.32 -21.84
C TYR A 644 7.00 -6.74 -23.16
N ILE A 645 6.95 -7.55 -24.22
CA ILE A 645 6.45 -7.14 -25.54
C ILE A 645 5.01 -6.63 -25.43
N ILE A 646 4.12 -7.39 -24.79
CA ILE A 646 2.71 -7.01 -24.65
C ILE A 646 2.56 -5.73 -23.84
N GLU A 647 3.26 -5.61 -22.72
CA GLU A 647 3.15 -4.45 -21.84
C GLU A 647 3.66 -3.17 -22.51
N VAL A 648 4.75 -3.25 -23.28
CA VAL A 648 5.34 -2.08 -23.94
C VAL A 648 4.54 -1.65 -25.19
N ILE A 649 3.97 -2.60 -25.94
CA ILE A 649 2.98 -2.32 -27.00
C ILE A 649 1.72 -1.68 -26.40
N THR A 650 1.24 -2.22 -25.28
CA THR A 650 0.05 -1.69 -24.58
C THR A 650 0.32 -0.27 -24.07
N HIS A 651 1.53 0.02 -23.59
CA HIS A 651 1.93 1.36 -23.23
C HIS A 651 1.92 2.31 -24.45
N ALA A 652 2.63 1.96 -25.54
CA ALA A 652 2.70 2.80 -26.74
C ALA A 652 1.36 3.01 -27.46
N SER A 653 0.40 2.08 -27.33
CA SER A 653 -0.95 2.25 -27.88
C SER A 653 -1.84 3.18 -27.06
N ARG A 654 -1.51 3.40 -25.78
CA ARG A 654 -2.21 4.37 -24.90
C ARG A 654 -1.63 5.78 -25.07
N GLU A 655 -0.32 5.87 -25.27
CA GLU A 655 0.35 7.09 -25.70
C GLU A 655 -0.18 7.44 -27.10
N ARG A 656 -0.75 8.63 -27.28
CA ARG A 656 -1.28 9.07 -28.59
C ARG A 656 -0.12 9.48 -29.52
N LEU A 657 0.75 8.52 -29.82
CA LEU A 657 1.95 8.73 -30.62
C LEU A 657 1.60 9.07 -32.07
N PRO A 658 2.35 9.98 -32.71
CA PRO A 658 2.10 10.39 -34.08
C PRO A 658 2.27 9.22 -35.04
N ARG A 659 1.34 9.08 -36.00
CA ARG A 659 1.42 8.10 -37.08
C ARG A 659 2.27 8.67 -38.22
N VAL A 660 2.76 7.80 -39.11
CA VAL A 660 3.54 8.21 -40.28
C VAL A 660 2.76 9.20 -41.17
N ARG A 661 1.44 9.02 -41.30
CA ARG A 661 0.56 9.95 -42.04
C ARG A 661 0.43 11.34 -41.39
N ASP A 662 0.69 11.45 -40.08
CA ASP A 662 0.57 12.72 -39.36
C ASP A 662 1.84 13.57 -39.54
N VAL A 663 2.96 12.92 -39.87
CA VAL A 663 4.28 13.54 -40.03
C VAL A 663 4.64 13.77 -41.51
N ASN A 664 4.17 12.89 -42.41
CA ASN A 664 4.47 12.97 -43.83
C ASN A 664 3.26 13.43 -44.63
N SER A 665 3.48 14.36 -45.56
CA SER A 665 2.46 14.87 -46.50
C SER A 665 2.07 13.87 -47.60
N TYR A 666 2.84 12.79 -47.79
CA TYR A 666 2.62 11.78 -48.83
C TYR A 666 1.98 10.51 -48.28
N THR A 667 1.06 9.92 -49.07
CA THR A 667 0.42 8.64 -48.73
C THR A 667 1.43 7.49 -48.86
N THR A 668 1.92 6.98 -47.73
CA THR A 668 2.84 5.83 -47.71
C THR A 668 2.12 4.52 -47.40
N ARG A 669 2.65 3.38 -47.87
CA ARG A 669 2.14 2.04 -47.51
C ARG A 669 2.14 1.76 -46.00
N ARG A 670 2.94 2.53 -45.25
CA ARG A 670 3.10 2.48 -43.79
C ARG A 670 2.39 3.65 -43.08
N ALA A 671 1.39 4.26 -43.72
CA ALA A 671 0.68 5.43 -43.18
C ALA A 671 0.06 5.20 -41.78
N ASN A 672 -0.31 3.96 -41.46
CA ASN A 672 -0.89 3.57 -40.17
C ASN A 672 0.16 3.15 -39.13
N ASP A 673 1.43 3.06 -39.50
CA ASP A 673 2.50 2.76 -38.55
C ASP A 673 2.70 3.96 -37.60
N ILE A 674 3.16 3.69 -36.39
CA ILE A 674 3.61 4.72 -35.45
C ILE A 674 4.94 5.28 -35.97
N SER A 675 5.06 6.61 -36.01
CA SER A 675 6.28 7.29 -36.43
C SER A 675 7.41 7.02 -35.43
N LEU A 676 8.58 6.64 -35.95
CA LEU A 676 9.79 6.43 -35.14
C LEU A 676 10.73 7.61 -35.35
N PRO A 677 10.93 8.49 -34.35
CA PRO A 677 11.82 9.64 -34.49
C PRO A 677 13.28 9.21 -34.67
N ALA A 678 14.04 10.04 -35.39
CA ALA A 678 15.48 9.92 -35.46
C ALA A 678 16.09 10.17 -34.07
N HIS A 679 17.17 9.47 -33.74
CA HIS A 679 17.82 9.51 -32.43
C HIS A 679 19.32 9.25 -32.58
N ARG A 680 20.10 9.67 -31.59
CA ARG A 680 21.58 9.60 -31.62
C ARG A 680 22.14 8.41 -30.84
N THR A 681 21.42 7.92 -29.84
CA THR A 681 21.91 6.95 -28.87
C THR A 681 21.15 5.63 -28.94
N ALA A 682 21.86 4.52 -28.72
CA ALA A 682 21.21 3.22 -28.58
C ALA A 682 20.25 3.17 -27.37
N LEU A 683 20.48 4.02 -26.36
CA LEU A 683 19.63 4.16 -25.18
C LEU A 683 18.24 4.69 -25.54
N TYR A 684 18.11 5.59 -26.51
CA TYR A 684 16.82 6.08 -26.99
C TYR A 684 15.92 4.93 -27.47
N THR A 685 16.50 3.93 -28.12
CA THR A 685 15.74 2.75 -28.60
C THR A 685 15.14 1.89 -27.48
N LYS A 686 15.60 2.08 -26.23
CA LYS A 686 15.11 1.38 -25.04
C LYS A 686 13.97 2.11 -24.34
N LYS A 687 13.61 3.33 -24.77
CA LYS A 687 12.43 4.03 -24.24
C LYS A 687 11.18 3.16 -24.35
N PRO A 688 10.33 3.10 -23.31
CA PRO A 688 9.04 2.41 -23.39
C PRO A 688 8.20 2.87 -24.59
N SER A 689 8.07 4.17 -24.84
CA SER A 689 7.35 4.73 -25.98
C SER A 689 7.94 4.30 -27.33
N TYR A 690 9.25 4.44 -27.52
CA TYR A 690 9.93 4.05 -28.77
C TYR A 690 9.92 2.54 -29.01
N SER A 691 10.27 1.75 -28.01
CA SER A 691 10.33 0.28 -28.13
C SER A 691 8.93 -0.32 -28.34
N GLY A 692 7.91 0.24 -27.68
CA GLY A 692 6.52 -0.09 -27.91
C GLY A 692 6.05 0.27 -29.31
N ALA A 693 6.36 1.47 -29.81
CA ALA A 693 6.05 1.86 -31.18
C ALA A 693 6.70 0.93 -32.22
N ARG A 694 8.00 0.62 -32.02
CA ARG A 694 8.74 -0.28 -32.91
C ARG A 694 8.12 -1.69 -32.93
N LEU A 695 7.77 -2.24 -31.77
CA LEU A 695 7.15 -3.56 -31.67
C LEU A 695 5.70 -3.57 -32.17
N PHE A 696 4.95 -2.47 -31.98
CA PHE A 696 3.60 -2.30 -32.52
C PHE A 696 3.61 -2.38 -34.04
N ASN A 697 4.56 -1.70 -34.70
CA ASN A 697 4.70 -1.72 -36.16
C ASN A 697 5.12 -3.10 -36.73
N MET A 698 5.50 -4.05 -35.87
CA MET A 698 5.81 -5.43 -36.27
C MET A 698 4.62 -6.37 -36.11
N LEU A 699 3.49 -5.89 -35.58
CA LEU A 699 2.27 -6.68 -35.49
C LEU A 699 1.73 -6.95 -36.91
N PRO A 700 1.22 -8.16 -37.17
CA PRO A 700 0.73 -8.57 -38.48
C PRO A 700 -0.54 -7.84 -38.92
#